data_AF-E6N3K6-F1
#
_entry.id   AF-E6N3K6-F1
#
_cell.length_a   1.000
_cell.length_b   1.000
_cell.length_c   1.000
_cell.angle_alpha   90.00
_cell.angle_beta   90.00
_cell.angle_gamma   90.00
#
_symmetry.space_group_name_H-M   'P 1'
#
loop_
_entity.id
_entity.type
_entity.pdbx_description
1 polymer ?
#
loop_
_entity_poly.entity_id
_entity_poly.type
_entity_poly.pdbx_seq_one_letter_code
_entity_poly.pdbx_strand_id
1 'polypeptide(L)'
;MAAKHGEKAPKIAGYFSGMKKSEAEEMLQKIRDEEFNILVTTDRFLNTRFELLRGKKFSFIFVDDVDSFLKSARNIDKVLLLMGFDEEEIERQLSLVSRRSEKNEAGEHASREIAKPDSILLVAGATAKGRRTKRIQLFRRLLNFEPGGSIEFVRNISNMYLRPSKNMWEQVAELVKTHGGGCLIFVPQTAGVESAKELAKFLNSQGISAYAYERMDAKMLGRFELGEYDVLVGVASRRSPLARGIDLPERIRYVIFAGVPRRELNVSWREHRPSMLLSLLRNLYSILREKNESELVQVTGMLKKCVPTDREVLEIVREGLESSRQPEGFAGYVYSAVTRAHQLLKTYIGEEELRRVAENLDMRLRVDENGVSIILPDIDGYIQASGRSSRMYAGGITRGISILIVDDEKAFRGISRALETIYEETFQEYTLEQAREEFKQCDRDRQFLREIRTGSARLESLDILSSSLIVVESPTKARTLAYFFGKPARRVVDGLTVYESVGEGYVACLTACQGHLVDITTSQGFHGVWVHDGEFVPMYVDIRRCSKCGEQFTDSEVCPNCRSDKYFTKLSIIESLRKLALEFDRVFIATDPDTEGEKIGYDLYVSIWPFNKRIERLELHEITRKALRDAFKSPRSISLPLVEAQVVRRIEDRWVGFELSRRLWEFFGEKHLSAGRVQTPVLGWIIQRMEEAKKKRLVASMTFEDGSELMLDSIEDVDVVKRLYAEGVLNVEVADVKYVETVVPAVKPYTTDSLLRDASIFLRLSAAEAMDAAQTLFESGLITYHRTGSTYVSSTGLSVARNYLEENFPGLFVARHHGEPGAHECIRPTKPLSRKQLELYLQSGLIRVPMRIGDREFMLYDLVFRRFMASQMKDALVQRQICKLMILGKTYDIERIVDVIEPGFLHLYQVIKTVKALEPGVHRVLNLQIKSMQAVPFFREGDIIALMRERGIGRPSTYAQVLNLLYKRRYIFNDNGRVLATKLGKTIYGYLVSNFGSFVSEALTRRLEELMESIESGKVSYQEVLKELYRETLQISKTPARAA
;
A
#
# COMPACT_ATOMS: atom_id res chain seq x y z
N MET A 1 0.91 50.19 1.68
CA MET A 1 2.03 50.08 2.65
C MET A 1 3.34 50.69 2.15
N ALA A 2 3.69 50.64 0.85
CA ALA A 2 4.94 51.23 0.31
C ALA A 2 5.13 52.74 0.54
N ALA A 3 4.06 53.54 0.60
CA ALA A 3 4.15 54.98 0.86
C ALA A 3 4.66 55.35 2.28
N LYS A 4 4.72 54.41 3.23
CA LYS A 4 5.18 54.67 4.60
C LYS A 4 6.71 54.59 4.78
N HIS A 5 7.48 54.18 3.77
CA HIS A 5 8.94 53.97 3.88
C HIS A 5 9.79 54.75 2.86
N GLY A 6 9.22 55.71 2.12
CA GLY A 6 10.01 56.55 1.20
C GLY A 6 10.52 55.82 -0.05
N GLU A 7 10.06 54.60 -0.31
CA GLU A 7 10.38 53.86 -1.53
C GLU A 7 9.55 54.38 -2.72
N LYS A 8 10.21 54.61 -3.86
CA LYS A 8 9.53 54.98 -5.13
C LYS A 8 8.55 53.86 -5.50
N ALA A 9 7.36 54.23 -5.96
CA ALA A 9 6.39 53.26 -6.47
C ALA A 9 7.02 52.45 -7.63
N PRO A 10 6.81 51.12 -7.68
CA PRO A 10 7.40 50.28 -8.70
C PRO A 10 6.90 50.69 -10.08
N LYS A 11 7.81 50.78 -11.06
CA LYS A 11 7.45 50.99 -12.46
C LYS A 11 6.84 49.71 -13.01
N ILE A 12 5.63 49.79 -13.56
CA ILE A 12 4.91 48.65 -14.14
C ILE A 12 4.79 48.87 -15.64
N ALA A 13 5.19 47.86 -16.43
CA ALA A 13 4.93 47.80 -17.86
C ALA A 13 4.06 46.57 -18.17
N GLY A 14 3.20 46.66 -19.18
CA GLY A 14 2.43 45.50 -19.59
C GLY A 14 1.92 45.57 -21.02
N TYR A 15 1.56 44.41 -21.58
CA TYR A 15 1.07 44.31 -22.95
C TYR A 15 0.01 43.22 -23.11
N PHE A 16 -1.11 43.57 -23.76
CA PHE A 16 -2.12 42.62 -24.25
C PHE A 16 -2.67 43.04 -25.63
N SER A 17 -3.19 42.08 -26.39
CA SER A 17 -3.58 42.28 -27.80
C SER A 17 -4.73 43.27 -28.05
N GLY A 18 -5.49 43.61 -27.01
CA GLY A 18 -6.62 44.53 -27.07
C GLY A 18 -6.29 45.99 -26.72
N MET A 19 -5.01 46.31 -26.47
CA MET A 19 -4.58 47.68 -26.17
C MET A 19 -4.78 48.63 -27.36
N LYS A 20 -4.99 49.91 -27.08
CA LYS A 20 -4.96 50.96 -28.10
C LYS A 20 -3.55 51.05 -28.71
N LYS A 21 -3.47 51.34 -30.01
CA LYS A 21 -2.20 51.30 -30.78
C LYS A 21 -1.11 52.19 -30.17
N SER A 22 -1.44 53.41 -29.75
CA SER A 22 -0.49 54.35 -29.14
C SER A 22 0.04 53.86 -27.79
N GLU A 23 -0.84 53.35 -26.92
CA GLU A 23 -0.47 52.76 -25.62
C GLU A 23 0.39 51.50 -25.80
N ALA A 24 0.05 50.67 -26.80
CA ALA A 24 0.81 49.48 -27.13
C ALA A 24 2.23 49.81 -27.59
N GLU A 25 2.41 50.82 -28.45
CA GLU A 25 3.74 51.27 -28.90
C GLU A 25 4.57 51.84 -27.75
N GLU A 26 3.98 52.66 -26.88
CA GLU A 26 4.63 53.19 -25.68
C GLU A 26 5.09 52.07 -24.73
N MET A 27 4.21 51.12 -24.42
CA MET A 27 4.53 49.99 -23.53
C MET A 27 5.61 49.09 -24.13
N LEU A 28 5.58 48.84 -25.45
CA LEU A 28 6.62 48.07 -26.12
C LEU A 28 7.98 48.76 -26.08
N GLN A 29 8.01 50.09 -26.18
CA GLN A 29 9.24 50.87 -26.05
C GLN A 29 9.79 50.82 -24.62
N LYS A 30 8.93 51.02 -23.61
CA LYS A 30 9.29 50.84 -22.19
C LYS A 30 9.85 49.44 -21.90
N ILE A 31 9.25 48.41 -22.50
CA ILE A 31 9.74 47.02 -22.38
C ILE A 31 11.11 46.88 -23.03
N ARG A 32 11.35 47.50 -24.20
CA ARG A 32 12.63 47.46 -24.90
C ARG A 32 13.74 48.13 -24.10
N ASP A 33 13.45 49.30 -23.54
CA ASP A 33 14.40 50.16 -22.83
C ASP A 33 14.61 49.75 -21.35
N GLU A 34 13.97 48.67 -20.88
CA GLU A 34 14.07 48.17 -19.50
C GLU A 34 13.55 49.15 -18.45
N GLU A 35 12.59 49.99 -18.81
CA GLU A 35 12.00 50.98 -17.92
C GLU A 35 10.89 50.42 -17.01
N PHE A 36 11.11 49.25 -16.42
CA PHE A 36 10.14 48.60 -15.54
C PHE A 36 10.80 47.83 -14.38
N ASN A 37 10.07 47.74 -13.27
CA ASN A 37 10.37 46.82 -12.17
C ASN A 37 9.47 45.57 -12.24
N ILE A 38 8.26 45.71 -12.78
CA ILE A 38 7.28 44.64 -12.94
C ILE A 38 6.80 44.62 -14.39
N LEU A 39 6.86 43.46 -15.03
CA LEU A 39 6.37 43.22 -16.38
C LEU A 39 5.17 42.27 -16.36
N VAL A 40 4.03 42.70 -16.89
CA VAL A 40 2.82 41.87 -16.99
C VAL A 40 2.47 41.64 -18.46
N THR A 41 2.56 40.39 -18.92
CA THR A 41 2.30 40.05 -20.33
C THR A 41 1.45 38.79 -20.46
N THR A 42 0.91 38.57 -21.65
CA THR A 42 0.16 37.35 -21.99
C THR A 42 1.10 36.23 -22.45
N ASP A 43 0.66 34.97 -22.36
CA ASP A 43 1.37 33.81 -22.92
C ASP A 43 1.69 33.98 -24.42
N ARG A 44 0.78 34.63 -25.16
CA ARG A 44 0.97 34.97 -26.56
C ARG A 44 2.13 35.95 -26.79
N PHE A 45 2.38 36.87 -25.86
CA PHE A 45 3.52 37.79 -25.93
C PHE A 45 4.84 37.01 -25.88
N LEU A 46 4.96 36.09 -24.92
CA LEU A 46 6.12 35.20 -24.81
C LEU A 46 6.33 34.38 -26.09
N ASN A 47 5.25 33.98 -26.78
CA ASN A 47 5.38 33.24 -28.02
C ASN A 47 5.82 34.13 -29.22
N THR A 48 5.17 35.26 -29.39
CA THR A 48 5.27 36.09 -30.62
C THR A 48 6.32 37.21 -30.56
N ARG A 49 6.73 37.64 -29.37
CA ARG A 49 7.59 38.82 -29.15
C ARG A 49 8.75 38.54 -28.19
N PHE A 50 9.19 37.29 -28.07
CA PHE A 50 10.26 36.90 -27.15
C PHE A 50 11.58 37.64 -27.39
N GLU A 51 11.87 38.04 -28.62
CA GLU A 51 13.10 38.78 -28.94
C GLU A 51 13.22 40.10 -28.15
N LEU A 52 12.11 40.71 -27.71
CA LEU A 52 12.14 41.90 -26.84
C LEU A 52 12.59 41.59 -25.41
N LEU A 53 12.54 40.33 -25.00
CA LEU A 53 12.96 39.84 -23.69
C LEU A 53 14.27 39.04 -23.74
N ARG A 54 14.76 38.71 -24.95
CA ARG A 54 15.98 37.92 -25.12
C ARG A 54 17.18 38.69 -24.56
N GLY A 55 17.98 38.02 -23.74
CA GLY A 55 19.12 38.63 -23.04
C GLY A 55 18.77 39.32 -21.71
N LYS A 56 17.49 39.51 -21.40
CA LYS A 56 17.03 40.07 -20.12
C LYS A 56 16.94 38.99 -19.05
N LYS A 57 17.21 39.36 -17.80
CA LYS A 57 17.13 38.46 -16.64
C LYS A 57 16.12 38.98 -15.63
N PHE A 58 15.34 38.06 -15.08
CA PHE A 58 14.33 38.35 -14.08
C PHE A 58 14.67 37.64 -12.79
N SER A 59 14.62 38.34 -11.65
CA SER A 59 14.79 37.75 -10.32
C SER A 59 13.55 36.97 -9.87
N PHE A 60 12.38 37.29 -10.42
CA PHE A 60 11.12 36.60 -10.14
C PHE A 60 10.26 36.52 -11.40
N ILE A 61 9.72 35.33 -11.67
CA ILE A 61 8.81 35.05 -12.78
C ILE A 61 7.58 34.35 -12.21
N PHE A 62 6.39 34.88 -12.50
CA PHE A 62 5.11 34.28 -12.13
C PHE A 62 4.34 33.85 -13.37
N VAL A 63 3.88 32.60 -13.39
CA VAL A 63 3.04 32.03 -14.46
C VAL A 63 1.68 31.65 -13.88
N ASP A 64 0.66 32.43 -14.21
CA ASP A 64 -0.71 32.25 -13.69
C ASP A 64 -1.47 31.08 -14.37
N ASP A 65 -1.42 30.99 -15.70
CA ASP A 65 -2.05 29.90 -16.47
C ASP A 65 -0.97 28.99 -17.08
N VAL A 66 -0.67 27.91 -16.35
CA VAL A 66 0.33 26.91 -16.72
C VAL A 66 -0.12 26.09 -17.92
N ASP A 67 -1.42 25.86 -18.08
CA ASP A 67 -1.94 25.04 -19.17
C ASP A 67 -1.78 25.77 -20.51
N SER A 68 -2.07 27.08 -20.55
CA SER A 68 -1.80 27.86 -21.75
C SER A 68 -0.30 28.01 -22.01
N PHE A 69 0.49 28.21 -20.96
CA PHE A 69 1.96 28.25 -21.04
C PHE A 69 2.55 26.97 -21.66
N LEU A 70 2.08 25.79 -21.23
CA LEU A 70 2.59 24.47 -21.67
C LEU A 70 2.08 24.02 -23.04
N LYS A 71 1.16 24.75 -23.69
CA LYS A 71 0.75 24.45 -25.08
C LYS A 71 1.93 24.48 -26.05
N SER A 72 2.91 25.36 -25.80
CA SER A 72 4.14 25.46 -26.58
C SER A 72 5.35 25.01 -25.74
N ALA A 73 5.97 23.91 -26.14
CA ALA A 73 7.13 23.35 -25.43
C ALA A 73 8.33 24.32 -25.37
N ARG A 74 8.44 25.23 -26.35
CA ARG A 74 9.51 26.25 -26.40
C ARG A 74 9.37 27.33 -25.34
N ASN A 75 8.19 27.49 -24.74
CA ASN A 75 8.01 28.47 -23.67
C ASN A 75 8.83 28.12 -22.41
N ILE A 76 9.12 26.83 -22.21
CA ILE A 76 9.99 26.34 -21.13
C ILE A 76 11.40 26.90 -21.31
N ASP A 77 11.96 26.76 -22.51
CA ASP A 77 13.30 27.26 -22.86
C ASP A 77 13.37 28.77 -22.65
N LYS A 78 12.35 29.49 -23.12
CA LYS A 78 12.23 30.94 -22.98
C LYS A 78 12.27 31.37 -21.53
N VAL A 79 11.53 30.72 -20.63
CA VAL A 79 11.57 31.04 -19.20
C VAL A 79 12.93 30.73 -18.59
N LEU A 80 13.54 29.59 -18.93
CA LEU A 80 14.88 29.25 -18.45
C LEU A 80 15.93 30.28 -18.88
N LEU A 81 15.86 30.78 -20.12
CA LEU A 81 16.71 31.88 -20.59
C LEU A 81 16.51 33.15 -19.75
N LEU A 82 15.26 33.50 -19.43
CA LEU A 82 14.94 34.67 -18.59
C LEU A 82 15.39 34.49 -17.12
N MET A 83 15.56 33.25 -16.66
CA MET A 83 16.17 32.94 -15.37
C MET A 83 17.70 32.97 -15.39
N GLY A 84 18.32 33.05 -16.57
CA GLY A 84 19.76 33.17 -16.75
C GLY A 84 20.49 31.88 -17.16
N PHE A 85 19.78 30.81 -17.54
CA PHE A 85 20.41 29.65 -18.20
C PHE A 85 20.81 30.01 -19.63
N ASP A 86 21.86 29.37 -20.16
CA ASP A 86 22.25 29.51 -21.56
C ASP A 86 21.60 28.44 -22.46
N GLU A 87 21.60 28.66 -23.78
CA GLU A 87 21.00 27.73 -24.74
C GLU A 87 21.74 26.38 -24.78
N GLU A 88 23.07 26.39 -24.59
CA GLU A 88 23.90 25.18 -24.60
C GLU A 88 23.58 24.25 -23.42
N GLU A 89 23.40 24.79 -22.22
CA GLU A 89 23.06 24.04 -21.01
C GLU A 89 21.66 23.43 -21.12
N ILE A 90 20.70 24.20 -21.63
CA ILE A 90 19.32 23.72 -21.85
C ILE A 90 19.34 22.50 -22.80
N GLU A 91 20.04 22.61 -23.93
CA GLU A 91 20.11 21.54 -24.92
C GLU A 91 20.91 20.32 -24.40
N ARG A 92 21.99 20.57 -23.65
CA ARG A 92 22.77 19.52 -22.98
C ARG A 92 21.89 18.71 -22.01
N GLN A 93 21.12 19.37 -21.15
CA GLN A 93 20.23 18.68 -20.22
C GLN A 93 19.10 17.94 -20.94
N LEU A 94 18.58 18.50 -22.04
CA LEU A 94 17.57 17.84 -22.87
C LEU A 94 18.10 16.56 -23.54
N SER A 95 19.37 16.54 -23.94
CA SER A 95 20.02 15.36 -24.52
C SER A 95 20.14 14.22 -23.50
N LEU A 96 20.45 14.55 -22.23
CA LEU A 96 20.53 13.58 -21.13
C LEU A 96 19.16 12.99 -20.79
N VAL A 97 18.10 13.81 -20.86
CA VAL A 97 16.72 13.34 -20.73
C VAL A 97 16.38 12.28 -21.79
N SER A 98 16.83 12.48 -23.03
CA SER A 98 16.53 11.58 -24.14
C SER A 98 17.23 10.22 -24.01
N ARG A 99 18.48 10.18 -23.54
CA ARG A 99 19.26 8.93 -23.33
C ARG A 99 18.74 8.04 -22.20
N ARG A 100 18.04 8.61 -21.21
CA ARG A 100 17.49 7.86 -20.06
C ARG A 100 16.23 7.04 -20.36
N SER A 101 15.63 7.22 -21.55
CA SER A 101 14.43 6.48 -21.96
C SER A 101 14.66 4.95 -22.10
N GLU A 102 15.92 4.49 -22.07
CA GLU A 102 16.31 3.09 -22.34
C GLU A 102 16.89 2.32 -21.13
N LYS A 103 17.09 2.94 -19.94
CA LYS A 103 17.57 2.23 -18.73
C LYS A 103 16.88 2.69 -17.44
N ASN A 104 16.52 1.71 -16.62
CA ASN A 104 15.77 1.82 -15.35
C ASN A 104 16.29 2.90 -14.37
N GLU A 105 15.35 3.53 -13.64
CA GLU A 105 15.53 4.66 -12.70
C GLU A 105 16.32 4.38 -11.41
N ALA A 106 17.08 3.28 -11.32
CA ALA A 106 17.83 2.94 -10.11
C ALA A 106 19.33 3.16 -10.31
N GLY A 107 19.83 4.29 -9.82
CA GLY A 107 21.26 4.51 -9.61
C GLY A 107 21.92 5.42 -10.64
N GLU A 108 21.92 6.72 -10.36
CA GLU A 108 23.04 7.61 -10.65
C GLU A 108 22.81 8.92 -9.90
N HIS A 109 23.25 8.94 -8.64
CA HIS A 109 23.53 10.18 -7.90
C HIS A 109 24.90 10.72 -8.35
N ALA A 110 25.02 11.05 -9.63
CA ALA A 110 26.12 11.85 -10.14
C ALA A 110 25.57 13.24 -10.48
N SER A 111 25.16 13.97 -9.46
CA SER A 111 24.90 15.41 -9.56
C SER A 111 26.24 16.13 -9.60
N ARG A 112 26.71 16.51 -10.79
CA ARG A 112 27.57 17.70 -10.88
C ARG A 112 26.71 18.90 -10.50
N GLU A 113 27.28 19.84 -9.74
CA GLU A 113 26.63 21.09 -9.34
C GLU A 113 26.12 21.82 -10.59
N ILE A 114 24.79 21.83 -10.76
CA ILE A 114 24.13 22.75 -11.68
C ILE A 114 24.10 24.09 -10.93
N ALA A 115 24.61 25.15 -11.56
CA ALA A 115 24.58 26.49 -10.98
C ALA A 115 23.13 26.86 -10.63
N LYS A 116 22.87 27.18 -9.35
CA LYS A 116 21.56 27.66 -8.92
C LYS A 116 21.36 29.07 -9.47
N PRO A 117 20.28 29.34 -10.24
CA PRO A 117 20.01 30.69 -10.71
C PRO A 117 19.59 31.57 -9.53
N ASP A 118 19.97 32.86 -9.55
CA ASP A 118 19.48 33.88 -8.59
C ASP A 118 18.03 34.32 -8.89
N SER A 119 17.26 33.46 -9.58
CA SER A 119 15.93 33.72 -10.09
C SER A 119 14.93 32.72 -9.52
N ILE A 120 13.75 33.21 -9.14
CA ILE A 120 12.64 32.41 -8.62
C ILE A 120 11.55 32.30 -9.69
N LEU A 121 11.13 31.07 -9.99
CA LEU A 121 9.98 30.79 -10.84
C LEU A 121 8.82 30.25 -9.99
N LEU A 122 7.69 30.95 -10.02
CA LEU A 122 6.44 30.54 -9.39
C LEU A 122 5.38 30.24 -10.46
N VAL A 123 4.70 29.11 -10.34
CA VAL A 123 3.84 28.54 -11.38
C VAL A 123 2.52 28.10 -10.74
N ALA A 124 1.40 28.72 -11.11
CA ALA A 124 0.11 28.54 -10.45
C ALA A 124 -0.72 27.41 -11.10
N GLY A 125 -0.53 26.17 -10.66
CA GLY A 125 -1.42 25.02 -10.94
C GLY A 125 -1.55 24.58 -12.41
N ALA A 126 -1.51 23.27 -12.68
CA ALA A 126 -1.75 22.76 -14.04
C ALA A 126 -2.81 21.66 -14.04
N THR A 127 -3.70 21.67 -15.05
CA THR A 127 -4.56 20.51 -15.30
C THR A 127 -3.77 19.41 -16.02
N ALA A 128 -4.24 18.17 -15.93
CA ALA A 128 -3.57 16.98 -16.48
C ALA A 128 -3.39 16.98 -18.03
N LYS A 129 -3.70 18.08 -18.74
CA LYS A 129 -3.76 18.18 -20.20
C LYS A 129 -2.50 18.74 -20.87
N GLY A 130 -1.56 19.35 -20.13
CA GLY A 130 -0.29 19.77 -20.70
C GLY A 130 0.40 18.56 -21.36
N ARG A 131 0.68 18.62 -22.67
CA ARG A 131 1.43 17.56 -23.37
C ARG A 131 2.71 17.33 -22.56
N ARG A 132 2.88 16.11 -22.04
CA ARG A 132 4.12 15.66 -21.38
C ARG A 132 5.25 15.60 -22.40
N THR A 133 5.71 16.75 -22.84
CA THR A 133 6.87 16.87 -23.71
C THR A 133 8.11 16.57 -22.89
N LYS A 134 9.16 16.04 -23.54
CA LYS A 134 10.45 15.79 -22.88
C LYS A 134 11.02 17.05 -22.21
N ARG A 135 10.70 18.25 -22.75
CA ARG A 135 11.13 19.55 -22.22
C ARG A 135 10.60 19.86 -20.81
N ILE A 136 9.45 19.32 -20.38
CA ILE A 136 8.98 19.52 -18.99
C ILE A 136 9.98 18.95 -17.96
N GLN A 137 10.76 17.92 -18.33
CA GLN A 137 11.80 17.37 -17.46
C GLN A 137 12.95 18.35 -17.20
N LEU A 138 13.08 19.43 -17.98
CA LEU A 138 14.08 20.47 -17.74
C LEU A 138 13.82 21.18 -16.42
N PHE A 139 12.56 21.51 -16.08
CA PHE A 139 12.24 22.09 -14.77
C PHE A 139 12.65 21.17 -13.62
N ARG A 140 12.46 19.85 -13.78
CA ARG A 140 12.86 18.89 -12.75
C ARG A 140 14.37 18.77 -12.58
N ARG A 141 15.15 18.90 -13.66
CA ARG A 141 16.63 18.82 -13.60
C ARG A 141 17.29 20.12 -13.18
N LEU A 142 16.81 21.25 -13.69
CA LEU A 142 17.41 22.56 -13.49
C LEU A 142 16.87 23.27 -12.23
N LEU A 143 15.59 23.10 -11.94
CA LEU A 143 14.88 23.83 -10.87
C LEU A 143 14.31 22.92 -9.77
N ASN A 144 14.53 21.60 -9.87
CA ASN A 144 14.09 20.59 -8.89
C ASN A 144 12.57 20.54 -8.59
N PHE A 145 11.72 21.05 -9.49
CA PHE A 145 10.25 20.95 -9.38
C PHE A 145 9.60 20.45 -10.69
N GLU A 146 8.39 19.91 -10.60
CA GLU A 146 7.62 19.44 -11.76
C GLU A 146 6.23 20.10 -11.81
N PRO A 147 5.93 20.95 -12.82
CA PRO A 147 4.58 21.48 -13.01
C PRO A 147 3.64 20.39 -13.56
N GLY A 148 2.38 20.36 -13.10
CA GLY A 148 1.36 19.45 -13.67
C GLY A 148 0.89 18.29 -12.81
N GLY A 149 1.08 18.35 -11.49
CA GLY A 149 0.29 17.52 -10.57
C GLY A 149 -1.14 18.05 -10.48
N SER A 150 -2.13 17.28 -10.95
CA SER A 150 -3.51 17.51 -10.52
C SER A 150 -3.58 17.01 -9.09
N ILE A 151 -3.57 17.93 -8.13
CA ILE A 151 -3.93 17.61 -6.76
C ILE A 151 -5.42 17.24 -6.82
N GLU A 152 -5.74 15.96 -6.59
CA GLU A 152 -7.13 15.54 -6.45
C GLU A 152 -7.61 16.05 -5.09
N PHE A 153 -8.43 17.12 -5.10
CA PHE A 153 -8.93 17.72 -3.87
C PHE A 153 -9.76 16.72 -3.06
N VAL A 154 -9.55 16.72 -1.74
CA VAL A 154 -10.40 16.00 -0.79
C VAL A 154 -11.84 16.57 -0.87
N ARG A 155 -12.83 15.72 -0.62
CA ARG A 155 -14.25 16.02 -0.81
C ARG A 155 -15.00 15.88 0.51
N ASN A 156 -15.89 16.80 0.79
CA ASN A 156 -16.77 16.77 1.95
C ASN A 156 -18.23 16.65 1.50
N ILE A 157 -18.67 15.44 1.15
CA ILE A 157 -19.99 15.21 0.55
C ILE A 157 -20.83 14.26 1.40
N SER A 158 -22.08 14.65 1.65
CA SER A 158 -23.10 13.76 2.19
C SER A 158 -23.72 12.95 1.04
N ASN A 159 -23.42 11.65 1.00
CA ASN A 159 -23.94 10.74 -0.03
C ASN A 159 -25.24 10.09 0.45
N MET A 160 -26.34 10.40 -0.20
CA MET A 160 -27.67 9.89 0.07
C MET A 160 -28.16 9.03 -1.08
N TYR A 161 -28.98 8.02 -0.80
CA TYR A 161 -29.62 7.21 -1.81
C TYR A 161 -31.10 6.99 -1.50
N LEU A 162 -31.90 6.75 -2.54
CA LEU A 162 -33.30 6.36 -2.39
C LEU A 162 -33.72 5.41 -3.49
N ARG A 163 -34.68 4.54 -3.19
CA ARG A 163 -35.30 3.65 -4.17
C ARG A 163 -36.51 4.35 -4.80
N PRO A 164 -36.72 4.18 -6.11
CA PRO A 164 -37.82 4.86 -6.80
C PRO A 164 -39.17 4.36 -6.29
N SER A 165 -39.98 5.27 -5.76
CA SER A 165 -41.37 5.01 -5.37
C SER A 165 -42.38 5.50 -6.40
N LYS A 166 -41.92 6.27 -7.39
CA LYS A 166 -42.67 6.86 -8.50
C LYS A 166 -41.82 6.81 -9.77
N ASN A 167 -42.32 7.42 -10.86
CA ASN A 167 -41.49 7.64 -12.03
C ASN A 167 -40.23 8.45 -11.66
N MET A 168 -39.07 8.04 -12.17
CA MET A 168 -37.78 8.64 -11.84
C MET A 168 -37.76 10.16 -12.08
N TRP A 169 -38.35 10.64 -13.17
CA TRP A 169 -38.33 12.07 -13.50
C TRP A 169 -39.19 12.91 -12.56
N GLU A 170 -40.35 12.38 -12.15
CA GLU A 170 -41.21 13.00 -11.15
C GLU A 170 -40.50 13.11 -9.79
N GLN A 171 -39.81 12.04 -9.40
CA GLN A 171 -39.06 12.01 -8.16
C GLN A 171 -37.88 13.00 -8.16
N VAL A 172 -37.19 13.13 -9.29
CA VAL A 172 -36.17 14.18 -9.50
C VAL A 172 -36.78 15.57 -9.34
N ALA A 173 -37.94 15.84 -9.96
CA ALA A 173 -38.62 17.12 -9.84
C ALA A 173 -39.05 17.43 -8.39
N GLU A 174 -39.52 16.43 -7.64
CA GLU A 174 -39.89 16.55 -6.22
C GLU A 174 -38.69 16.93 -5.34
N LEU A 175 -37.52 16.30 -5.56
CA LEU A 175 -36.29 16.63 -4.84
C LEU A 175 -35.85 18.08 -5.11
N VAL A 176 -35.90 18.53 -6.38
CA VAL A 176 -35.53 19.90 -6.73
C VAL A 176 -36.51 20.92 -6.15
N LYS A 177 -37.82 20.64 -6.18
CA LYS A 177 -38.84 21.52 -5.55
C LYS A 177 -38.65 21.61 -4.03
N THR A 178 -38.21 20.52 -3.40
CA THR A 178 -37.99 20.45 -1.96
C THR A 178 -36.75 21.24 -1.53
N HIS A 179 -35.64 21.10 -2.25
CA HIS A 179 -34.36 21.65 -1.83
C HIS A 179 -34.00 22.97 -2.50
N GLY A 180 -34.61 23.32 -3.64
CA GLY A 180 -34.38 24.56 -4.39
C GLY A 180 -33.25 24.49 -5.41
N GLY A 181 -32.91 25.61 -6.05
CA GLY A 181 -31.91 25.67 -7.14
C GLY A 181 -30.45 25.43 -6.73
N GLY A 182 -29.53 25.57 -7.69
CA GLY A 182 -28.11 25.25 -7.50
C GLY A 182 -27.82 23.75 -7.60
N CYS A 183 -28.63 23.05 -8.41
CA CYS A 183 -28.57 21.60 -8.60
C CYS A 183 -27.88 21.24 -9.91
N LEU A 184 -27.05 20.20 -9.87
CA LEU A 184 -26.61 19.49 -11.08
C LEU A 184 -27.30 18.12 -11.13
N ILE A 185 -27.86 17.78 -12.28
CA ILE A 185 -28.52 16.49 -12.49
C ILE A 185 -27.74 15.69 -13.51
N PHE A 186 -27.47 14.44 -13.19
CA PHE A 186 -26.77 13.52 -14.08
C PHE A 186 -27.60 12.29 -14.38
N VAL A 187 -27.72 11.97 -15.67
CA VAL A 187 -28.22 10.68 -16.15
C VAL A 187 -27.05 9.70 -16.35
N PRO A 188 -27.27 8.38 -16.22
CA PRO A 188 -26.25 7.36 -16.50
C PRO A 188 -25.70 7.47 -17.93
N GLN A 189 -24.45 7.07 -18.13
CA GLN A 189 -23.82 7.08 -19.46
C GLN A 189 -24.61 6.23 -20.48
N THR A 190 -25.23 5.14 -20.02
CA THR A 190 -26.06 4.26 -20.85
C THR A 190 -27.33 4.93 -21.37
N ALA A 191 -27.86 5.96 -20.67
CA ALA A 191 -29.04 6.71 -21.11
C ALA A 191 -28.70 7.78 -22.17
N GLY A 192 -27.44 8.25 -22.19
CA GLY A 192 -26.93 9.17 -23.19
C GLY A 192 -27.39 10.63 -23.01
N VAL A 193 -26.93 11.49 -23.93
CA VAL A 193 -27.19 12.94 -23.90
C VAL A 193 -28.66 13.25 -24.19
N GLU A 194 -29.33 12.45 -25.02
CA GLU A 194 -30.72 12.72 -25.39
C GLU A 194 -31.66 12.61 -24.20
N SER A 195 -31.46 11.61 -23.34
CA SER A 195 -32.21 11.47 -22.08
C SER A 195 -32.02 12.68 -21.15
N ALA A 196 -30.82 13.28 -21.12
CA ALA A 196 -30.59 14.52 -20.37
C ALA A 196 -31.40 15.71 -20.92
N LYS A 197 -31.61 15.78 -22.25
CA LYS A 197 -32.45 16.82 -22.87
C LYS A 197 -33.92 16.61 -22.57
N GLU A 198 -34.39 15.38 -22.66
CA GLU A 198 -35.77 15.02 -22.34
C GLU A 198 -36.09 15.34 -20.88
N LEU A 199 -35.18 14.98 -19.96
CA LEU A 199 -35.32 15.31 -18.55
C LEU A 199 -35.34 16.83 -18.32
N ALA A 200 -34.47 17.60 -18.98
CA ALA A 200 -34.51 19.07 -18.88
C ALA A 200 -35.84 19.65 -19.39
N LYS A 201 -36.38 19.14 -20.52
CA LYS A 201 -37.70 19.56 -21.03
C LYS A 201 -38.82 19.23 -20.06
N PHE A 202 -38.77 18.04 -19.46
CA PHE A 202 -39.74 17.62 -18.43
C PHE A 202 -39.66 18.51 -17.18
N LEU A 203 -38.47 18.86 -16.70
CA LEU A 203 -38.33 19.75 -15.54
C LEU A 203 -38.89 21.16 -15.83
N ASN A 204 -38.66 21.69 -17.03
CA ASN A 204 -39.25 22.96 -17.44
C ASN A 204 -40.79 22.91 -17.49
N SER A 205 -41.39 21.79 -17.94
CA SER A 205 -42.86 21.65 -17.91
C SER A 205 -43.43 21.53 -16.49
N GLN A 206 -42.59 21.18 -15.50
CA GLN A 206 -42.92 21.13 -14.08
C GLN A 206 -42.66 22.45 -13.33
N GLY A 207 -42.28 23.51 -14.04
CA GLY A 207 -42.01 24.84 -13.49
C GLY A 207 -40.60 25.02 -12.90
N ILE A 208 -39.65 24.13 -13.23
CA ILE A 208 -38.25 24.20 -12.77
C ILE A 208 -37.37 24.68 -13.91
N SER A 209 -36.66 25.80 -13.74
CA SER A 209 -35.79 26.35 -14.79
C SER A 209 -34.56 25.47 -15.01
N ALA A 210 -34.58 24.64 -16.07
CA ALA A 210 -33.56 23.62 -16.32
C ALA A 210 -32.92 23.74 -17.72
N TYR A 211 -31.61 23.52 -17.81
CA TYR A 211 -30.87 23.53 -19.07
C TYR A 211 -30.02 22.28 -19.26
N ALA A 212 -30.06 21.67 -20.46
CA ALA A 212 -29.23 20.52 -20.81
C ALA A 212 -27.85 20.98 -21.32
N TYR A 213 -26.80 20.63 -20.58
CA TYR A 213 -25.44 21.13 -20.82
C TYR A 213 -24.65 20.23 -21.76
N GLU A 214 -24.63 20.59 -23.05
CA GLU A 214 -23.94 19.80 -24.09
C GLU A 214 -22.48 20.21 -24.28
N ARG A 215 -22.17 21.50 -24.14
CA ARG A 215 -20.87 22.11 -24.50
C ARG A 215 -20.58 23.29 -23.56
N MET A 216 -19.31 23.69 -23.44
CA MET A 216 -18.95 24.88 -22.68
C MET A 216 -19.54 26.15 -23.32
N ASP A 217 -20.44 26.81 -22.60
CA ASP A 217 -21.00 28.12 -22.94
C ASP A 217 -20.88 29.06 -21.73
N ALA A 218 -20.00 30.07 -21.85
CA ALA A 218 -19.73 31.03 -20.79
C ALA A 218 -20.94 31.92 -20.46
N LYS A 219 -21.80 32.24 -21.44
CA LYS A 219 -23.00 33.04 -21.18
C LYS A 219 -24.00 32.24 -20.35
N MET A 220 -24.19 30.97 -20.68
CA MET A 220 -25.11 30.10 -19.95
C MET A 220 -24.63 29.87 -18.51
N LEU A 221 -23.32 29.64 -18.31
CA LEU A 221 -22.74 29.53 -16.97
C LEU A 221 -22.98 30.79 -16.12
N GLY A 222 -22.83 31.98 -16.69
CA GLY A 222 -23.18 33.24 -16.01
C GLY A 222 -24.65 33.31 -15.62
N ARG A 223 -25.58 32.85 -16.48
CA ARG A 223 -27.02 32.80 -16.16
C ARG A 223 -27.33 31.83 -15.02
N PHE A 224 -26.65 30.68 -14.96
CA PHE A 224 -26.79 29.74 -13.84
C PHE A 224 -26.21 30.31 -12.53
N GLU A 225 -25.06 30.99 -12.61
CA GLU A 225 -24.43 31.69 -11.47
C GLU A 225 -25.34 32.78 -10.89
N LEU A 226 -25.98 33.57 -11.75
CA LEU A 226 -26.98 34.60 -11.39
C LEU A 226 -28.30 34.01 -10.88
N GLY A 227 -28.51 32.70 -11.07
CA GLY A 227 -29.69 31.98 -10.60
C GLY A 227 -30.91 32.02 -11.53
N GLU A 228 -30.73 32.41 -12.79
CA GLU A 228 -31.79 32.33 -13.82
C GLU A 228 -32.13 30.87 -14.19
N TYR A 229 -31.15 29.98 -14.05
CA TYR A 229 -31.37 28.54 -14.09
C TYR A 229 -31.21 27.95 -12.69
N ASP A 230 -32.15 27.09 -12.31
CA ASP A 230 -32.11 26.35 -11.05
C ASP A 230 -31.26 25.08 -11.21
N VAL A 231 -31.28 24.50 -12.40
CA VAL A 231 -30.78 23.16 -12.67
C VAL A 231 -29.98 23.10 -13.98
N LEU A 232 -28.82 22.44 -13.93
CA LEU A 232 -28.13 21.98 -15.14
C LEU A 232 -28.19 20.46 -15.24
N VAL A 233 -28.54 19.93 -16.41
CA VAL A 233 -28.70 18.49 -16.66
C VAL A 233 -27.60 18.01 -17.61
N GLY A 234 -26.96 16.88 -17.31
CA GLY A 234 -25.92 16.30 -18.15
C GLY A 234 -25.74 14.80 -17.94
N VAL A 235 -24.66 14.25 -18.49
CA VAL A 235 -24.34 12.81 -18.38
C VAL A 235 -23.24 12.60 -17.33
N ALA A 236 -23.42 11.61 -16.45
CA ALA A 236 -22.38 11.18 -15.50
C ALA A 236 -21.25 10.47 -16.25
N SER A 237 -20.25 11.22 -16.71
CA SER A 237 -19.08 10.65 -17.40
C SER A 237 -17.88 11.57 -17.29
N ARG A 238 -16.66 11.01 -17.23
CA ARG A 238 -15.41 11.80 -17.26
C ARG A 238 -15.25 12.70 -18.50
N ARG A 239 -15.98 12.39 -19.58
CA ARG A 239 -15.97 13.15 -20.83
C ARG A 239 -17.00 14.29 -20.85
N SER A 240 -17.98 14.25 -19.95
CA SER A 240 -19.07 15.23 -19.90
C SER A 240 -18.53 16.61 -19.50
N PRO A 241 -18.82 17.68 -20.27
CA PRO A 241 -18.46 19.05 -19.90
C PRO A 241 -19.12 19.51 -18.58
N LEU A 242 -20.31 19.01 -18.25
CA LEU A 242 -20.96 19.36 -16.98
C LEU A 242 -20.23 18.75 -15.78
N ALA A 243 -19.80 17.49 -15.92
CA ALA A 243 -18.93 16.86 -14.94
C ALA A 243 -17.50 17.45 -14.98
N ARG A 244 -17.13 18.20 -16.04
CA ARG A 244 -15.76 18.66 -16.31
C ARG A 244 -15.70 20.15 -16.69
N GLY A 245 -15.25 20.96 -15.75
CA GLY A 245 -14.82 22.35 -16.04
C GLY A 245 -15.83 23.42 -15.66
N ILE A 246 -16.82 23.07 -14.84
CA ILE A 246 -17.58 24.06 -14.09
C ILE A 246 -16.98 24.15 -12.68
N ASP A 247 -16.69 25.39 -12.29
CA ASP A 247 -16.21 25.74 -10.96
C ASP A 247 -17.00 26.94 -10.44
N LEU A 248 -18.18 26.65 -9.88
CA LEU A 248 -19.08 27.63 -9.28
C LEU A 248 -19.44 27.18 -7.86
N PRO A 249 -18.44 27.04 -6.96
CA PRO A 249 -18.64 26.51 -5.62
C PRO A 249 -19.60 27.32 -4.76
N GLU A 250 -19.90 28.57 -5.08
CA GLU A 250 -20.83 29.48 -4.41
C GLU A 250 -22.31 29.30 -4.85
N ARG A 251 -22.54 28.59 -5.97
CA ARG A 251 -23.88 28.33 -6.53
C ARG A 251 -24.24 26.85 -6.49
N ILE A 252 -23.30 25.96 -6.81
CA ILE A 252 -23.55 24.52 -6.84
C ILE A 252 -23.60 23.99 -5.41
N ARG A 253 -24.76 23.49 -4.99
CA ARG A 253 -25.00 22.98 -3.65
C ARG A 253 -25.06 21.46 -3.60
N TYR A 254 -25.75 20.86 -4.57
CA TYR A 254 -26.03 19.44 -4.56
C TYR A 254 -26.13 18.85 -5.96
N VAL A 255 -26.02 17.53 -6.00
CA VAL A 255 -26.06 16.72 -7.21
C VAL A 255 -27.15 15.66 -7.08
N ILE A 256 -27.96 15.48 -8.12
CA ILE A 256 -28.89 14.35 -8.23
C ILE A 256 -28.43 13.42 -9.35
N PHE A 257 -28.35 12.14 -9.06
CA PHE A 257 -28.18 11.08 -10.06
C PHE A 257 -29.54 10.46 -10.37
N ALA A 258 -30.06 10.76 -11.57
CA ALA A 258 -31.28 10.19 -12.12
C ALA A 258 -30.99 8.79 -12.68
N GLY A 259 -30.73 7.85 -11.77
CA GLY A 259 -30.23 6.50 -12.06
C GLY A 259 -28.76 6.34 -11.70
N VAL A 260 -28.37 5.11 -11.39
CA VAL A 260 -27.03 4.73 -10.92
C VAL A 260 -26.01 4.91 -12.07
N PRO A 261 -24.92 5.68 -11.87
CA PRO A 261 -23.85 5.78 -12.86
C PRO A 261 -23.26 4.42 -13.22
N ARG A 262 -23.42 4.01 -14.47
CA ARG A 262 -22.92 2.72 -14.97
C ARG A 262 -22.45 2.85 -16.41
N ARG A 263 -21.54 1.94 -16.75
CA ARG A 263 -21.01 1.76 -18.10
C ARG A 263 -21.37 0.38 -18.59
N GLU A 264 -21.68 0.30 -19.86
CA GLU A 264 -21.93 -0.95 -20.55
C GLU A 264 -20.82 -1.17 -21.58
N LEU A 265 -20.12 -2.30 -21.46
CA LEU A 265 -19.15 -2.77 -22.42
C LEU A 265 -19.80 -3.84 -23.27
N ASN A 266 -20.29 -3.43 -24.43
CA ASN A 266 -20.85 -4.33 -25.43
C ASN A 266 -19.75 -4.72 -26.42
N VAL A 267 -19.37 -6.00 -26.41
CA VAL A 267 -18.36 -6.58 -27.28
C VAL A 267 -19.00 -7.69 -28.11
N SER A 268 -19.16 -7.45 -29.41
CA SER A 268 -19.66 -8.48 -30.31
C SER A 268 -18.62 -9.59 -30.51
N TRP A 269 -19.06 -10.81 -30.84
CA TRP A 269 -18.17 -11.87 -31.32
C TRP A 269 -17.45 -11.53 -32.63
N ARG A 270 -17.83 -10.43 -33.29
CA ARG A 270 -17.17 -9.85 -34.48
C ARG A 270 -16.26 -8.65 -34.15
N GLU A 271 -16.02 -8.35 -32.87
CA GLU A 271 -15.18 -7.22 -32.46
C GLU A 271 -13.73 -7.44 -32.89
N HIS A 272 -13.19 -6.55 -33.72
CA HIS A 272 -11.84 -6.68 -34.27
C HIS A 272 -10.86 -5.66 -33.66
N ARG A 273 -11.32 -4.77 -32.78
CA ARG A 273 -10.48 -3.73 -32.14
C ARG A 273 -9.72 -4.32 -30.95
N PRO A 274 -8.36 -4.37 -30.98
CA PRO A 274 -7.57 -4.93 -29.89
C PRO A 274 -7.78 -4.22 -28.55
N SER A 275 -8.06 -2.91 -28.57
CA SER A 275 -8.30 -2.11 -27.37
C SER A 275 -9.57 -2.52 -26.62
N MET A 276 -10.64 -2.88 -27.34
CA MET A 276 -11.91 -3.33 -26.76
C MET A 276 -11.77 -4.73 -26.16
N LEU A 277 -11.14 -5.65 -26.90
CA LEU A 277 -10.86 -7.01 -26.42
C LEU A 277 -9.90 -7.03 -25.23
N LEU A 278 -8.85 -6.19 -25.26
CA LEU A 278 -7.95 -6.03 -24.12
C LEU A 278 -8.68 -5.47 -22.90
N SER A 279 -9.58 -4.50 -23.10
CA SER A 279 -10.41 -3.96 -22.02
C SER A 279 -11.32 -5.04 -21.42
N LEU A 280 -11.96 -5.85 -22.27
CA LEU A 280 -12.80 -6.96 -21.82
C LEU A 280 -12.00 -7.99 -21.02
N LEU A 281 -10.89 -8.47 -21.57
CA LEU A 281 -10.01 -9.45 -20.91
C LEU A 281 -9.43 -8.93 -19.60
N ARG A 282 -9.14 -7.63 -19.48
CA ARG A 282 -8.67 -7.03 -18.22
C ARG A 282 -9.74 -7.03 -17.12
N ASN A 283 -11.01 -6.78 -17.48
CA ASN A 283 -12.10 -6.84 -16.49
C ASN A 283 -12.45 -8.29 -16.11
N LEU A 284 -12.19 -9.25 -17.00
CA LEU A 284 -12.39 -10.68 -16.74
C LEU A 284 -11.12 -11.41 -16.27
N TYR A 285 -10.00 -10.70 -16.08
CA TYR A 285 -8.68 -11.31 -15.92
C TYR A 285 -8.63 -12.23 -14.69
N SER A 286 -9.09 -11.74 -13.53
CA SER A 286 -9.10 -12.50 -12.28
C SER A 286 -9.92 -13.79 -12.36
N ILE A 287 -10.88 -13.84 -13.28
CA ILE A 287 -11.74 -15.00 -13.51
C ILE A 287 -11.09 -15.98 -14.48
N LEU A 288 -10.61 -15.47 -15.62
CA LEU A 288 -10.04 -16.29 -16.70
C LEU A 288 -8.67 -16.89 -16.33
N ARG A 289 -7.93 -16.24 -15.43
CA ARG A 289 -6.60 -16.67 -14.99
C ARG A 289 -6.61 -18.08 -14.39
N GLU A 290 -7.64 -18.43 -13.61
CA GLU A 290 -7.72 -19.75 -12.95
C GLU A 290 -7.93 -20.90 -13.93
N LYS A 291 -8.56 -20.61 -15.08
CA LYS A 291 -8.84 -21.62 -16.10
C LYS A 291 -7.64 -21.82 -17.02
N ASN A 292 -6.99 -20.73 -17.46
CA ASN A 292 -5.83 -20.80 -18.35
C ASN A 292 -4.97 -19.52 -18.32
N GLU A 293 -4.17 -19.39 -17.27
CA GLU A 293 -3.28 -18.24 -17.06
C GLU A 293 -2.27 -18.04 -18.20
N SER A 294 -1.65 -19.12 -18.67
CA SER A 294 -0.60 -19.07 -19.70
C SER A 294 -1.12 -18.43 -20.99
N GLU A 295 -2.29 -18.89 -21.46
CA GLU A 295 -2.90 -18.35 -22.67
C GLU A 295 -3.40 -16.92 -22.47
N LEU A 296 -4.02 -16.62 -21.32
CA LEU A 296 -4.50 -15.28 -21.00
C LEU A 296 -3.35 -14.25 -20.99
N VAL A 297 -2.21 -14.58 -20.37
CA VAL A 297 -1.02 -13.71 -20.33
C VAL A 297 -0.44 -13.52 -21.73
N GLN A 298 -0.38 -14.58 -22.55
CA GLN A 298 0.06 -14.46 -23.94
C GLN A 298 -0.85 -13.54 -24.75
N VAL A 299 -2.16 -13.78 -24.74
CA VAL A 299 -3.14 -13.04 -25.53
C VAL A 299 -3.21 -11.57 -25.11
N THR A 300 -3.27 -11.29 -23.81
CA THR A 300 -3.25 -9.90 -23.30
C THR A 300 -1.94 -9.19 -23.64
N GLY A 301 -0.80 -9.90 -23.60
CA GLY A 301 0.49 -9.39 -24.05
C GLY A 301 0.53 -9.06 -25.54
N MET A 302 -0.06 -9.91 -26.39
CA MET A 302 -0.19 -9.65 -27.83
C MET A 302 -1.06 -8.42 -28.08
N LEU A 303 -2.28 -8.39 -27.53
CA LEU A 303 -3.20 -7.26 -27.69
C LEU A 303 -2.60 -5.94 -27.19
N LYS A 304 -1.83 -5.95 -26.10
CA LYS A 304 -1.16 -4.76 -25.57
C LYS A 304 -0.12 -4.19 -26.55
N LYS A 305 0.59 -5.04 -27.30
CA LYS A 305 1.53 -4.62 -28.35
C LYS A 305 0.80 -4.04 -29.58
N CYS A 306 -0.47 -4.40 -29.77
CA CYS A 306 -1.28 -3.88 -30.86
C CYS A 306 -1.88 -2.49 -30.56
N VAL A 307 -1.92 -2.01 -29.31
CA VAL A 307 -2.61 -0.75 -28.94
C VAL A 307 -1.61 0.41 -28.81
N PRO A 308 -1.80 1.55 -29.53
CA PRO A 308 -2.89 1.82 -30.49
C PRO A 308 -2.68 1.15 -31.85
N THR A 309 -3.77 0.79 -32.53
CA THR A 309 -3.78 0.22 -33.89
C THR A 309 -4.38 1.22 -34.86
N ASP A 310 -3.78 1.37 -36.05
CA ASP A 310 -4.29 2.26 -37.11
C ASP A 310 -5.55 1.72 -37.78
N ARG A 311 -6.35 2.63 -38.33
CA ARG A 311 -7.67 2.31 -38.92
C ARG A 311 -7.56 1.43 -40.16
N GLU A 312 -6.54 1.62 -40.99
CA GLU A 312 -6.28 0.79 -42.17
C GLU A 312 -5.98 -0.67 -41.80
N VAL A 313 -5.19 -0.88 -40.75
CA VAL A 313 -4.86 -2.22 -40.23
C VAL A 313 -6.11 -2.91 -39.66
N LEU A 314 -6.98 -2.16 -38.96
CA LEU A 314 -8.23 -2.70 -38.43
C LEU A 314 -9.16 -3.20 -39.54
N GLU A 315 -9.21 -2.50 -40.67
CA GLU A 315 -10.06 -2.88 -41.81
C GLU A 315 -9.54 -4.14 -42.51
N ILE A 316 -8.23 -4.27 -42.68
CA ILE A 316 -7.59 -5.51 -43.19
C ILE A 316 -7.88 -6.69 -42.24
N VAL A 317 -7.81 -6.47 -40.93
CA VAL A 317 -8.11 -7.52 -39.93
C VAL A 317 -9.59 -7.91 -39.97
N ARG A 318 -10.50 -6.95 -40.15
CA ARG A 318 -11.94 -7.20 -40.29
C ARG A 318 -12.24 -8.05 -41.53
N GLU A 319 -11.68 -7.68 -42.69
CA GLU A 319 -11.84 -8.46 -43.93
C GLU A 319 -11.24 -9.86 -43.79
N GLY A 320 -10.10 -9.99 -43.11
CA GLY A 320 -9.50 -11.28 -42.78
C GLY A 320 -10.41 -12.16 -41.90
N LEU A 321 -11.09 -11.57 -40.91
CA LEU A 321 -12.02 -12.28 -40.02
C LEU A 321 -13.30 -12.71 -40.75
N GLU A 322 -13.82 -11.88 -41.66
CA GLU A 322 -15.00 -12.20 -42.48
C GLU A 322 -14.69 -13.26 -43.54
N SER A 323 -13.53 -13.20 -44.17
CA SER A 323 -13.09 -14.14 -45.21
C SER A 323 -12.37 -15.39 -44.68
N SER A 324 -12.12 -15.46 -43.36
CA SER A 324 -11.29 -16.48 -42.70
C SER A 324 -9.89 -16.64 -43.31
N ARG A 325 -9.33 -15.55 -43.85
CA ARG A 325 -7.96 -15.51 -44.41
C ARG A 325 -7.07 -14.62 -43.56
N GLN A 326 -5.95 -15.18 -43.11
CA GLN A 326 -4.99 -14.43 -42.31
C GLN A 326 -4.23 -13.41 -43.19
N PRO A 327 -4.23 -12.11 -42.82
CA PRO A 327 -3.42 -11.11 -43.50
C PRO A 327 -1.92 -11.32 -43.25
N GLU A 328 -1.06 -10.77 -44.11
CA GLU A 328 0.39 -10.78 -43.91
C GLU A 328 0.87 -9.59 -43.04
N GLY A 329 2.12 -9.67 -42.59
CA GLY A 329 2.78 -8.59 -41.84
C GLY A 329 2.15 -8.28 -40.48
N PHE A 330 2.15 -6.99 -40.10
CA PHE A 330 1.63 -6.56 -38.79
C PHE A 330 0.11 -6.78 -38.66
N ALA A 331 -0.66 -6.65 -39.74
CA ALA A 331 -2.09 -6.97 -39.75
C ALA A 331 -2.33 -8.45 -39.42
N GLY A 332 -1.47 -9.36 -39.89
CA GLY A 332 -1.49 -10.78 -39.51
C GLY A 332 -1.26 -11.03 -38.02
N TYR A 333 -0.38 -10.26 -37.39
CA TYR A 333 -0.14 -10.33 -35.95
C TYR A 333 -1.37 -9.87 -35.14
N VAL A 334 -1.98 -8.74 -35.55
CA VAL A 334 -3.21 -8.22 -34.95
C VAL A 334 -4.36 -9.22 -35.11
N TYR A 335 -4.52 -9.80 -36.30
CA TYR A 335 -5.50 -10.85 -36.59
C TYR A 335 -5.36 -12.05 -35.65
N SER A 336 -4.13 -12.53 -35.45
CA SER A 336 -3.85 -13.65 -34.54
C SER A 336 -4.19 -13.30 -33.09
N ALA A 337 -3.84 -12.09 -32.63
CA ALA A 337 -4.16 -11.62 -31.29
C ALA A 337 -5.68 -11.55 -31.04
N VAL A 338 -6.42 -11.00 -31.99
CA VAL A 338 -7.88 -10.89 -31.96
C VAL A 338 -8.56 -12.26 -31.97
N THR A 339 -8.12 -13.16 -32.87
CA THR A 339 -8.70 -14.49 -33.01
C THR A 339 -8.50 -15.33 -31.75
N ARG A 340 -7.29 -15.31 -31.16
CA ARG A 340 -7.02 -15.98 -29.90
C ARG A 340 -7.82 -15.39 -28.73
N ALA A 341 -8.01 -14.07 -28.71
CA ALA A 341 -8.87 -13.44 -27.72
C ALA A 341 -10.33 -13.93 -27.85
N HIS A 342 -10.88 -13.99 -29.06
CA HIS A 342 -12.21 -14.55 -29.28
C HIS A 342 -12.32 -16.01 -28.84
N GLN A 343 -11.31 -16.83 -29.15
CA GLN A 343 -11.30 -18.23 -28.77
C GLN A 343 -11.31 -18.38 -27.24
N LEU A 344 -10.42 -17.67 -26.54
CA LEU A 344 -10.37 -17.67 -25.08
C LEU A 344 -11.70 -17.21 -24.45
N LEU A 345 -12.30 -16.14 -24.98
CA LEU A 345 -13.59 -15.65 -24.51
C LEU A 345 -14.70 -16.69 -24.75
N LYS A 346 -14.82 -17.26 -25.95
CA LYS A 346 -15.85 -18.26 -26.30
C LYS A 346 -15.75 -19.53 -25.47
N THR A 347 -14.54 -20.01 -25.20
CA THR A 347 -14.31 -21.24 -24.42
C THR A 347 -14.82 -21.11 -22.99
N TYR A 348 -14.58 -19.96 -22.34
CA TYR A 348 -14.80 -19.83 -20.89
C TYR A 348 -16.06 -19.05 -20.50
N ILE A 349 -16.51 -18.05 -21.28
CA ILE A 349 -17.62 -17.15 -20.88
C ILE A 349 -18.99 -17.82 -20.79
N GLY A 350 -19.17 -18.98 -21.44
CA GLY A 350 -20.41 -19.76 -21.41
C GLY A 350 -20.64 -20.57 -20.13
N GLU A 351 -19.62 -20.75 -19.27
CA GLU A 351 -19.74 -21.55 -18.05
C GLU A 351 -20.62 -20.84 -17.00
N GLU A 352 -21.58 -21.56 -16.42
CA GLU A 352 -22.46 -21.05 -15.36
C GLU A 352 -21.67 -20.54 -14.14
N GLU A 353 -20.54 -21.18 -13.86
CA GLU A 353 -19.57 -20.79 -12.84
C GLU A 353 -19.00 -19.38 -13.08
N LEU A 354 -18.74 -19.00 -14.33
CA LEU A 354 -18.17 -17.70 -14.70
C LEU A 354 -19.17 -16.56 -14.50
N ARG A 355 -20.47 -16.82 -14.73
CA ARG A 355 -21.55 -15.88 -14.40
C ARG A 355 -21.64 -15.65 -12.89
N ARG A 356 -21.59 -16.71 -12.08
CA ARG A 356 -21.63 -16.60 -10.60
C ARG A 356 -20.41 -15.83 -10.06
N VAL A 357 -19.21 -16.08 -10.59
CA VAL A 357 -18.00 -15.36 -10.18
C VAL A 357 -18.05 -13.89 -10.58
N ALA A 358 -18.55 -13.56 -11.78
CA ALA A 358 -18.76 -12.16 -12.18
C ALA A 358 -19.76 -11.45 -11.27
N GLU A 359 -20.84 -12.12 -10.87
CA GLU A 359 -21.83 -11.57 -9.94
C GLU A 359 -21.24 -11.28 -8.55
N ASN A 360 -20.35 -12.14 -8.05
CA ASN A 360 -19.63 -11.91 -6.79
C ASN A 360 -18.57 -10.79 -6.86
N LEU A 361 -18.26 -10.28 -8.06
CA LEU A 361 -17.29 -9.21 -8.31
C LEU A 361 -17.95 -7.87 -8.66
N ASP A 362 -19.22 -7.67 -8.30
CA ASP A 362 -20.02 -6.46 -8.62
C ASP A 362 -20.23 -6.22 -10.12
N MET A 363 -20.07 -7.27 -10.94
CA MET A 363 -20.23 -7.18 -12.39
C MET A 363 -21.46 -7.95 -12.85
N ARG A 364 -22.21 -7.41 -13.81
CA ARG A 364 -23.28 -8.15 -14.48
C ARG A 364 -22.84 -8.53 -15.89
N LEU A 365 -22.68 -9.83 -16.11
CA LEU A 365 -22.34 -10.42 -17.40
C LEU A 365 -23.63 -10.88 -18.10
N ARG A 366 -23.85 -10.43 -19.34
CA ARG A 366 -24.86 -10.96 -20.25
C ARG A 366 -24.16 -11.51 -21.48
N VAL A 367 -24.56 -12.71 -21.90
CA VAL A 367 -24.01 -13.38 -23.07
C VAL A 367 -25.18 -13.79 -23.94
N ASP A 368 -25.13 -13.39 -25.21
CA ASP A 368 -26.10 -13.76 -26.23
C ASP A 368 -25.40 -14.22 -27.52
N GLU A 369 -26.18 -14.54 -28.54
CA GLU A 369 -25.67 -15.00 -29.84
C GLU A 369 -24.84 -13.93 -30.57
N ASN A 370 -25.02 -12.65 -30.23
CA ASN A 370 -24.36 -11.52 -30.88
C ASN A 370 -23.05 -11.11 -30.18
N GLY A 371 -22.89 -11.43 -28.90
CA GLY A 371 -21.69 -11.10 -28.13
C GLY A 371 -21.81 -11.21 -26.62
N VAL A 372 -21.00 -10.39 -25.95
CA VAL A 372 -20.91 -10.28 -24.51
C VAL A 372 -21.14 -8.82 -24.10
N SER A 373 -22.03 -8.60 -23.15
CA SER A 373 -22.28 -7.32 -22.50
C SER A 373 -21.84 -7.41 -21.04
N ILE A 374 -21.02 -6.46 -20.59
CA ILE A 374 -20.67 -6.29 -19.18
C ILE A 374 -21.17 -4.93 -18.71
N ILE A 375 -22.03 -4.94 -17.69
CA ILE A 375 -22.42 -3.73 -16.96
C ILE A 375 -21.49 -3.59 -15.76
N LEU A 376 -20.83 -2.43 -15.70
CA LEU A 376 -19.87 -2.05 -14.66
C LEU A 376 -20.33 -0.75 -13.98
N PRO A 377 -20.13 -0.61 -12.65
CA PRO A 377 -20.33 0.66 -11.97
C PRO A 377 -19.38 1.75 -12.50
N ASP A 378 -19.88 2.97 -12.74
CA ASP A 378 -19.06 4.12 -13.15
C ASP A 378 -18.67 4.98 -11.94
N ILE A 379 -17.78 4.42 -11.12
CA ILE A 379 -17.26 5.07 -9.90
C ILE A 379 -16.66 6.43 -10.24
N ASP A 380 -15.90 6.51 -11.33
CA ASP A 380 -15.26 7.72 -11.79
C ASP A 380 -16.25 8.81 -12.21
N GLY A 381 -17.30 8.43 -12.94
CA GLY A 381 -18.40 9.31 -13.30
C GLY A 381 -19.12 9.85 -12.07
N TYR A 382 -19.40 8.98 -11.09
CA TYR A 382 -20.01 9.38 -9.82
C TYR A 382 -19.13 10.38 -9.06
N ILE A 383 -17.86 10.04 -8.83
CA ILE A 383 -16.92 10.85 -8.04
C ILE A 383 -16.75 12.24 -8.63
N GLN A 384 -16.55 12.31 -9.95
CA GLN A 384 -16.30 13.59 -10.62
C GLN A 384 -17.54 14.49 -10.63
N ALA A 385 -18.73 13.91 -10.80
CA ALA A 385 -20.00 14.63 -10.79
C ALA A 385 -20.35 15.13 -9.38
N SER A 386 -20.39 14.23 -8.40
CA SER A 386 -20.69 14.55 -7.01
C SER A 386 -19.68 15.56 -6.44
N GLY A 387 -18.38 15.42 -6.75
CA GLY A 387 -17.32 16.36 -6.37
C GLY A 387 -17.50 17.79 -6.86
N ARG A 388 -18.42 18.08 -7.79
CA ARG A 388 -18.73 19.47 -8.17
C ARG A 388 -19.46 20.25 -7.08
N SER A 389 -20.09 19.55 -6.14
CA SER A 389 -20.80 20.14 -5.00
C SER A 389 -19.91 20.44 -3.79
N SER A 390 -18.62 20.12 -3.82
CA SER A 390 -17.72 20.36 -2.68
C SER A 390 -16.38 20.84 -3.20
N ARG A 391 -15.90 21.98 -2.69
CA ARG A 391 -14.64 22.59 -3.12
C ARG A 391 -13.85 23.11 -1.93
N MET A 392 -12.54 23.08 -2.08
CA MET A 392 -11.60 23.64 -1.13
C MET A 392 -11.48 25.16 -1.31
N TYR A 393 -11.37 25.87 -0.20
CA TYR A 393 -11.13 27.30 -0.11
C TYR A 393 -10.21 27.59 1.09
N ALA A 394 -9.84 28.86 1.31
CA ALA A 394 -8.86 29.25 2.33
C ALA A 394 -9.20 28.79 3.77
N GLY A 395 -10.48 28.60 4.10
CA GLY A 395 -10.95 28.13 5.41
C GLY A 395 -11.37 26.66 5.47
N GLY A 396 -11.04 25.84 4.47
CA GLY A 396 -11.31 24.40 4.48
C GLY A 396 -12.04 23.89 3.24
N ILE A 397 -12.94 22.91 3.42
CA ILE A 397 -13.67 22.24 2.32
C ILE A 397 -15.17 22.41 2.52
N THR A 398 -15.86 22.94 1.51
CA THR A 398 -17.31 23.14 1.60
C THR A 398 -18.08 21.83 1.60
N ARG A 399 -19.18 21.79 2.36
CA ARG A 399 -20.16 20.71 2.35
C ARG A 399 -20.87 20.68 1.00
N GLY A 400 -20.96 19.49 0.43
CA GLY A 400 -21.76 19.17 -0.74
C GLY A 400 -22.72 18.02 -0.46
N ILE A 401 -23.75 17.87 -1.29
CA ILE A 401 -24.76 16.81 -1.14
C ILE A 401 -24.88 16.06 -2.47
N SER A 402 -24.96 14.74 -2.38
CA SER A 402 -25.17 13.84 -3.51
C SER A 402 -26.37 12.96 -3.23
N ILE A 403 -27.39 12.98 -4.09
CA ILE A 403 -28.60 12.16 -3.95
C ILE A 403 -28.66 11.22 -5.16
N LEU A 404 -28.65 9.90 -4.91
CA LEU A 404 -28.65 8.88 -5.96
C LEU A 404 -29.95 8.06 -5.94
N ILE A 405 -30.66 8.05 -7.06
CA ILE A 405 -31.86 7.23 -7.25
C ILE A 405 -31.45 5.85 -7.76
N VAL A 406 -31.69 4.81 -6.96
CA VAL A 406 -31.21 3.44 -7.22
C VAL A 406 -32.14 2.72 -8.20
N ASP A 407 -31.74 2.66 -9.47
CA ASP A 407 -32.43 1.88 -10.52
C ASP A 407 -31.76 0.53 -10.83
N ASP A 408 -30.49 0.34 -10.42
CA ASP A 408 -29.77 -0.93 -10.53
C ASP A 408 -28.99 -1.22 -9.22
N GLU A 409 -29.47 -2.20 -8.46
CA GLU A 409 -28.91 -2.59 -7.15
C GLU A 409 -27.49 -3.17 -7.23
N LYS A 410 -27.10 -3.77 -8.36
CA LYS A 410 -25.76 -4.34 -8.51
C LYS A 410 -24.74 -3.24 -8.75
N ALA A 411 -25.04 -2.33 -9.68
CA ALA A 411 -24.19 -1.16 -9.92
C ALA A 411 -24.10 -0.28 -8.66
N PHE A 412 -25.21 -0.11 -7.92
CA PHE A 412 -25.22 0.67 -6.68
C PHE A 412 -24.32 0.07 -5.61
N ARG A 413 -24.37 -1.27 -5.42
CA ARG A 413 -23.45 -1.97 -4.52
C ARG A 413 -21.99 -1.79 -4.91
N GLY A 414 -21.68 -1.90 -6.20
CA GLY A 414 -20.33 -1.66 -6.71
C GLY A 414 -19.81 -0.24 -6.45
N ILE A 415 -20.64 0.79 -6.66
CA ILE A 415 -20.26 2.18 -6.29
C ILE A 415 -20.12 2.31 -4.78
N SER A 416 -21.05 1.79 -4.00
CA SER A 416 -21.05 1.89 -2.53
C SER A 416 -19.80 1.26 -1.93
N ARG A 417 -19.45 0.03 -2.37
CA ARG A 417 -18.22 -0.65 -1.96
C ARG A 417 -16.99 0.15 -2.35
N ALA A 418 -16.96 0.68 -3.57
CA ALA A 418 -15.83 1.48 -4.02
C ALA A 418 -15.68 2.78 -3.22
N LEU A 419 -16.78 3.48 -2.89
CA LEU A 419 -16.75 4.66 -2.03
C LEU A 419 -16.24 4.31 -0.64
N GLU A 420 -16.78 3.26 -0.02
CA GLU A 420 -16.38 2.84 1.32
C GLU A 420 -14.91 2.41 1.36
N THR A 421 -14.47 1.69 0.32
CA THR A 421 -13.12 1.10 0.26
C THR A 421 -12.03 2.08 -0.17
N ILE A 422 -12.34 2.99 -1.09
CA ILE A 422 -11.35 3.88 -1.73
C ILE A 422 -11.40 5.28 -1.12
N TYR A 423 -12.60 5.79 -0.87
CA TYR A 423 -12.85 7.17 -0.43
C TYR A 423 -13.25 7.26 1.06
N GLU A 424 -13.52 6.13 1.71
CA GLU A 424 -14.03 6.05 3.09
C GLU A 424 -15.36 6.83 3.25
N GLU A 425 -16.13 6.91 2.17
CA GLU A 425 -17.45 7.54 2.11
C GLU A 425 -18.53 6.45 2.10
N THR A 426 -19.62 6.65 2.84
CA THR A 426 -20.76 5.73 2.87
C THR A 426 -22.02 6.40 2.33
N PHE A 427 -22.91 5.59 1.77
CA PHE A 427 -24.25 6.01 1.41
C PHE A 427 -25.19 5.89 2.61
N GLN A 428 -26.03 6.91 2.80
CA GLN A 428 -27.11 6.90 3.78
C GLN A 428 -28.46 6.90 3.06
N GLU A 429 -29.46 6.22 3.62
CA GLU A 429 -30.80 6.28 3.04
C GLU A 429 -31.37 7.70 3.19
N TYR A 430 -31.94 8.24 2.12
CA TYR A 430 -32.45 9.60 2.10
C TYR A 430 -33.66 9.72 3.02
N THR A 431 -33.57 10.61 3.99
CA THR A 431 -34.72 11.11 4.76
C THR A 431 -34.76 12.64 4.69
N LEU A 432 -35.96 13.21 4.66
CA LEU A 432 -36.12 14.67 4.56
C LEU A 432 -35.48 15.40 5.74
N GLU A 433 -35.55 14.82 6.93
CA GLU A 433 -35.00 15.40 8.16
C GLU A 433 -33.48 15.49 8.12
N GLN A 434 -32.79 14.39 7.78
CA GLN A 434 -31.33 14.38 7.64
C GLN A 434 -30.88 15.30 6.50
N ALA A 435 -31.58 15.26 5.35
CA ALA A 435 -31.27 16.13 4.22
C ALA A 435 -31.33 17.62 4.61
N ARG A 436 -32.36 18.04 5.35
CA ARG A 436 -32.47 19.44 5.80
C ARG A 436 -31.28 19.90 6.62
N GLU A 437 -30.76 19.06 7.51
CA GLU A 437 -29.60 19.44 8.33
C GLU A 437 -28.33 19.60 7.48
N GLU A 438 -28.13 18.69 6.52
CA GLU A 438 -27.01 18.76 5.58
C GLU A 438 -27.08 20.01 4.68
N PHE A 439 -28.29 20.34 4.20
CA PHE A 439 -28.52 21.53 3.38
C PHE A 439 -28.27 22.82 4.17
N LYS A 440 -28.63 22.89 5.46
CA LYS A 440 -28.29 24.06 6.31
C LYS A 440 -26.78 24.29 6.37
N GLN A 441 -25.98 23.24 6.54
CA GLN A 441 -24.52 23.39 6.54
C GLN A 441 -24.02 23.82 5.16
N CYS A 442 -24.52 23.19 4.09
CA CYS A 442 -24.16 23.53 2.72
C CYS A 442 -24.43 25.01 2.41
N ASP A 443 -25.63 25.50 2.75
CA ASP A 443 -26.05 26.88 2.51
C ASP A 443 -25.20 27.89 3.28
N ARG A 444 -24.85 27.59 4.55
CA ARG A 444 -23.91 28.40 5.33
C ARG A 444 -22.56 28.53 4.64
N ASP A 445 -22.01 27.42 4.14
CA ASP A 445 -20.73 27.44 3.42
C ASP A 445 -20.81 28.26 2.13
N ARG A 446 -21.93 28.18 1.39
CA ARG A 446 -22.14 28.99 0.17
C ARG A 446 -22.24 30.47 0.47
N GLN A 447 -22.94 30.83 1.53
CA GLN A 447 -23.04 32.22 1.96
C GLN A 447 -21.65 32.76 2.33
N PHE A 448 -20.88 32.01 3.10
CA PHE A 448 -19.53 32.41 3.50
C PHE A 448 -18.59 32.60 2.30
N LEU A 449 -18.62 31.69 1.31
CA LEU A 449 -17.87 31.86 0.06
C LEU A 449 -18.24 33.15 -0.69
N ARG A 450 -19.53 33.51 -0.71
CA ARG A 450 -19.98 34.77 -1.34
C ARG A 450 -19.42 35.97 -0.60
N GLU A 451 -19.46 35.95 0.74
CA GLU A 451 -18.92 37.03 1.59
C GLU A 451 -17.41 37.22 1.42
N ILE A 452 -16.65 36.14 1.25
CA ILE A 452 -15.21 36.21 0.90
C ILE A 452 -15.04 36.88 -0.47
N ARG A 453 -15.81 36.44 -1.47
CA ARG A 453 -15.69 36.95 -2.85
C ARG A 453 -16.06 38.43 -2.96
N THR A 454 -17.05 38.89 -2.20
CA THR A 454 -17.45 40.32 -2.16
C THR A 454 -16.56 41.17 -1.26
N GLY A 455 -15.55 40.58 -0.60
CA GLY A 455 -14.65 41.28 0.32
C GLY A 455 -15.31 41.75 1.61
N SER A 456 -16.47 41.18 1.96
CA SER A 456 -17.28 41.55 3.13
C SER A 456 -16.90 40.76 4.39
N ALA A 457 -16.17 39.64 4.23
CA ALA A 457 -15.69 38.81 5.34
C ALA A 457 -14.48 39.45 6.06
N ARG A 458 -14.43 39.35 7.40
CA ARG A 458 -13.25 39.76 8.19
C ARG A 458 -12.17 38.68 8.10
N LEU A 459 -10.94 39.05 7.74
CA LEU A 459 -9.81 38.12 7.59
C LEU A 459 -9.43 37.38 8.89
N GLU A 460 -9.72 37.95 10.06
CA GLU A 460 -9.42 37.38 11.37
C GLU A 460 -10.26 36.13 11.71
N SER A 461 -11.35 35.85 10.97
CA SER A 461 -12.16 34.64 11.14
C SER A 461 -11.77 33.49 10.22
N LEU A 462 -10.69 33.62 9.44
CA LEU A 462 -10.18 32.55 8.58
C LEU A 462 -9.12 31.76 9.33
N ASP A 463 -9.45 30.52 9.69
CA ASP A 463 -8.46 29.54 10.16
C ASP A 463 -7.62 29.13 8.95
N ILE A 464 -6.48 29.81 8.75
CA ILE A 464 -5.61 29.61 7.60
C ILE A 464 -5.03 28.19 7.68
N LEU A 465 -5.10 27.45 6.57
CA LEU A 465 -4.52 26.11 6.42
C LEU A 465 -3.10 26.06 6.98
N SER A 466 -2.88 25.32 8.07
CA SER A 466 -1.54 25.14 8.64
C SER A 466 -0.68 24.25 7.75
N SER A 467 0.57 24.64 7.53
CA SER A 467 1.53 23.84 6.77
C SER A 467 2.25 22.84 7.69
N SER A 468 2.42 21.60 7.25
CA SER A 468 2.99 20.53 8.06
C SER A 468 3.95 19.66 7.26
N LEU A 469 5.12 19.39 7.83
CA LEU A 469 6.08 18.41 7.32
C LEU A 469 5.90 17.08 8.03
N ILE A 470 5.58 16.01 7.30
CA ILE A 470 5.49 14.65 7.83
C ILE A 470 6.72 13.86 7.39
N VAL A 471 7.50 13.39 8.36
CA VAL A 471 8.70 12.57 8.11
C VAL A 471 8.42 11.13 8.52
N VAL A 472 8.64 10.20 7.60
CA VAL A 472 8.50 8.75 7.84
C VAL A 472 9.82 8.02 7.61
N GLU A 473 9.88 6.73 7.96
CA GLU A 473 11.09 5.93 7.81
C GLU A 473 11.36 5.51 6.35
N SER A 474 10.34 5.12 5.58
CA SER A 474 10.52 4.56 4.23
C SER A 474 9.94 5.44 3.10
N PRO A 475 10.61 5.52 1.93
CA PRO A 475 10.09 6.25 0.76
C PRO A 475 8.75 5.75 0.27
N THR A 476 8.48 4.44 0.41
CA THR A 476 7.19 3.87 0.05
C THR A 476 6.08 4.45 0.90
N LYS A 477 6.25 4.44 2.23
CA LYS A 477 5.26 4.95 3.18
C LYS A 477 4.97 6.44 2.93
N ALA A 478 6.00 7.24 2.68
CA ALA A 478 5.84 8.65 2.34
C ALA A 478 4.97 8.82 1.09
N ARG A 479 5.24 8.01 0.06
CA ARG A 479 4.47 8.02 -1.19
C ARG A 479 3.04 7.51 -0.98
N THR A 480 2.81 6.45 -0.21
CA THR A 480 1.46 5.92 0.06
C THR A 480 0.60 6.94 0.80
N LEU A 481 1.13 7.50 1.89
CA LEU A 481 0.44 8.52 2.69
C LEU A 481 0.16 9.78 1.86
N ALA A 482 1.07 10.18 0.96
CA ALA A 482 0.83 11.30 0.08
C ALA A 482 -0.33 11.04 -0.89
N TYR A 483 -0.48 9.80 -1.38
CA TYR A 483 -1.57 9.41 -2.28
C TYR A 483 -2.96 9.38 -1.61
N PHE A 484 -3.02 9.37 -0.27
CA PHE A 484 -4.27 9.47 0.48
C PHE A 484 -4.95 10.83 0.35
N PHE A 485 -4.17 11.87 0.09
CA PHE A 485 -4.64 13.22 -0.21
C PHE A 485 -4.84 13.46 -1.71
N GLY A 486 -4.93 12.39 -2.50
CA GLY A 486 -4.96 12.47 -3.95
C GLY A 486 -3.56 12.39 -4.56
N LYS A 487 -3.43 12.65 -5.86
CA LYS A 487 -2.14 12.55 -6.54
C LYS A 487 -1.21 13.71 -6.10
N PRO A 488 -0.09 13.43 -5.41
CA PRO A 488 0.76 14.50 -4.88
C PRO A 488 1.61 15.16 -5.97
N ALA A 489 1.96 16.42 -5.75
CA ALA A 489 3.09 17.03 -6.45
C ALA A 489 4.41 16.47 -5.89
N ARG A 490 5.48 16.52 -6.68
CA ARG A 490 6.79 15.99 -6.28
C ARG A 490 7.85 17.06 -6.48
N ARG A 491 8.64 17.32 -5.45
CA ARG A 491 9.88 18.10 -5.53
C ARG A 491 11.07 17.32 -4.97
N VAL A 492 12.28 17.78 -5.28
CA VAL A 492 13.52 17.20 -4.77
C VAL A 492 14.32 18.27 -4.04
N VAL A 493 14.66 18.02 -2.77
CA VAL A 493 15.47 18.92 -1.95
C VAL A 493 16.76 18.21 -1.58
N ASP A 494 17.88 18.64 -2.14
CA ASP A 494 19.22 18.07 -1.91
C ASP A 494 19.27 16.53 -2.04
N GLY A 495 18.53 15.99 -3.03
CA GLY A 495 18.43 14.55 -3.29
C GLY A 495 17.30 13.82 -2.54
N LEU A 496 16.67 14.49 -1.57
CA LEU A 496 15.51 13.99 -0.83
C LEU A 496 14.22 14.24 -1.65
N THR A 497 13.42 13.20 -1.86
CA THR A 497 12.12 13.37 -2.53
C THR A 497 11.05 13.80 -1.52
N VAL A 498 10.37 14.90 -1.82
CA VAL A 498 9.26 15.44 -1.02
C VAL A 498 7.98 15.38 -1.85
N TYR A 499 6.92 14.84 -1.25
CA TYR A 499 5.59 14.75 -1.83
C TYR A 499 4.70 15.82 -1.21
N GLU A 500 4.17 16.72 -2.02
CA GLU A 500 3.30 17.79 -1.55
C GLU A 500 1.85 17.43 -1.82
N SER A 501 1.04 17.57 -0.78
CA SER A 501 -0.34 17.13 -0.75
C SER A 501 -1.19 18.16 -0.01
N VAL A 502 -2.44 18.30 -0.44
CA VAL A 502 -3.39 19.23 0.22
C VAL A 502 -4.58 18.41 0.69
N GLY A 503 -4.80 18.40 2.01
CA GLY A 503 -5.83 17.62 2.68
C GLY A 503 -6.94 18.49 3.31
N GLU A 504 -7.75 17.88 4.17
CA GLU A 504 -8.81 18.55 4.94
C GLU A 504 -8.23 19.53 5.96
N GLY A 505 -7.94 20.77 5.56
CA GLY A 505 -7.50 21.81 6.50
C GLY A 505 -5.98 21.95 6.66
N TYR A 506 -5.17 21.22 5.89
CA TYR A 506 -3.71 21.26 6.00
C TYR A 506 -3.01 21.11 4.65
N VAL A 507 -1.86 21.77 4.55
CA VAL A 507 -0.87 21.53 3.50
C VAL A 507 0.17 20.57 4.06
N ALA A 508 0.14 19.31 3.64
CA ALA A 508 1.04 18.27 4.13
C ALA A 508 2.14 17.99 3.11
N CYS A 509 3.39 18.12 3.53
CA CYS A 509 4.54 17.65 2.78
C CYS A 509 5.09 16.38 3.41
N LEU A 510 5.23 15.32 2.62
CA LEU A 510 5.66 14.01 3.10
C LEU A 510 7.03 13.67 2.54
N THR A 511 7.93 13.25 3.41
CA THR A 511 9.28 12.83 3.05
C THR A 511 9.75 11.65 3.90
N ALA A 512 10.84 11.00 3.49
CA ALA A 512 11.36 9.82 4.17
C ALA A 512 12.81 9.98 4.60
N CYS A 513 13.14 9.64 5.85
CA CYS A 513 14.53 9.62 6.34
C CYS A 513 15.33 8.41 5.84
N GLN A 514 14.65 7.44 5.21
CA GLN A 514 15.22 6.23 4.61
C GLN A 514 15.87 5.29 5.65
N GLY A 515 15.19 5.05 6.77
CA GLY A 515 15.65 4.24 7.89
C GLY A 515 16.48 5.03 8.91
N HIS A 516 17.36 4.33 9.64
CA HIS A 516 18.25 4.95 10.62
C HIS A 516 19.15 6.03 10.00
N LEU A 517 19.35 7.11 10.75
CA LEU A 517 20.20 8.24 10.37
C LEU A 517 21.60 8.15 10.98
N VAL A 518 21.66 7.65 12.22
CA VAL A 518 22.87 7.52 13.02
C VAL A 518 22.94 6.13 13.65
N ASP A 519 24.14 5.68 13.98
CA ASP A 519 24.38 4.43 14.73
C ASP A 519 25.56 4.60 15.68
N ILE A 520 25.71 3.66 16.63
CA ILE A 520 26.76 3.69 17.64
C ILE A 520 28.13 3.52 16.99
N THR A 521 29.04 4.46 17.27
CA THR A 521 30.44 4.42 16.83
C THR A 521 31.15 3.16 17.30
N THR A 522 32.12 2.70 16.54
CA THR A 522 33.03 1.60 16.91
C THR A 522 34.36 2.10 17.46
N SER A 523 34.65 3.40 17.35
CA SER A 523 36.00 3.94 17.56
C SER A 523 36.25 4.53 18.95
N GLN A 524 35.21 4.81 19.72
CA GLN A 524 35.31 5.50 21.01
C GLN A 524 34.72 4.69 22.17
N GLY A 525 35.25 4.90 23.38
CA GLY A 525 34.74 4.26 24.59
C GLY A 525 34.83 2.73 24.56
N PHE A 526 33.99 2.07 25.35
CA PHE A 526 33.81 0.63 25.28
C PHE A 526 32.81 0.29 24.18
N HIS A 527 33.35 -0.02 22.99
CA HIS A 527 32.59 -0.36 21.78
C HIS A 527 31.53 0.67 21.38
N GLY A 528 31.80 1.95 21.62
CA GLY A 528 30.93 3.08 21.28
C GLY A 528 30.22 3.75 22.45
N VAL A 529 30.43 3.25 23.68
CA VAL A 529 29.77 3.76 24.88
C VAL A 529 30.81 4.32 25.85
N TRP A 530 30.68 5.58 26.22
CA TRP A 530 31.49 6.20 27.27
C TRP A 530 30.95 5.85 28.64
N VAL A 531 31.87 5.69 29.58
CA VAL A 531 31.55 5.57 31.01
C VAL A 531 32.07 6.85 31.67
N HIS A 532 31.17 7.74 32.06
CA HIS A 532 31.49 9.02 32.68
C HIS A 532 30.68 9.17 33.97
N ASP A 533 31.34 9.42 35.10
CA ASP A 533 30.71 9.54 36.43
C ASP A 533 29.76 8.38 36.83
N GLY A 534 30.04 7.18 36.31
CA GLY A 534 29.23 5.99 36.56
C GLY A 534 27.99 5.84 35.67
N GLU A 535 27.78 6.77 34.73
CA GLU A 535 26.75 6.72 33.70
C GLU A 535 27.30 6.24 32.36
N PHE A 536 26.44 5.57 31.59
CA PHE A 536 26.73 5.07 30.24
C PHE A 536 26.16 6.02 29.19
N VAL A 537 27.05 6.58 28.38
CA VAL A 537 26.72 7.57 27.35
C VAL A 537 27.06 6.99 25.97
N PRO A 538 26.07 6.52 25.19
CA PRO A 538 26.31 6.02 23.84
C PRO A 538 26.63 7.17 22.87
N MET A 539 27.67 6.99 22.08
CA MET A 539 28.12 7.96 21.08
C MET A 539 27.64 7.55 19.69
N TYR A 540 26.90 8.44 19.03
CA TYR A 540 26.31 8.21 17.71
C TYR A 540 27.04 9.01 16.62
N VAL A 541 27.20 8.39 15.45
CA VAL A 541 27.75 9.00 14.24
C VAL A 541 26.86 8.71 13.04
N ASP A 542 26.99 9.49 11.96
CA ASP A 542 26.18 9.30 10.76
C ASP A 542 26.43 7.93 10.12
N ILE A 543 25.36 7.30 9.66
CA ILE A 543 25.47 6.05 8.91
C ILE A 543 25.96 6.36 7.49
N ARG A 544 26.95 5.61 7.04
CA ARG A 544 27.46 5.63 5.66
C ARG A 544 27.04 4.36 4.95
N ARG A 545 26.64 4.49 3.67
CA ARG A 545 26.28 3.36 2.81
C ARG A 545 27.16 3.32 1.58
N CYS A 546 27.86 2.21 1.35
CA CYS A 546 28.71 2.04 0.20
C CYS A 546 27.89 2.02 -1.10
N SER A 547 28.25 2.87 -2.06
CA SER A 547 27.58 2.94 -3.37
C SER A 547 27.87 1.75 -4.27
N LYS A 548 28.93 0.97 -3.99
CA LYS A 548 29.36 -0.19 -4.78
C LYS A 548 28.74 -1.51 -4.31
N CYS A 549 28.76 -1.78 -3.01
CA CYS A 549 28.31 -3.07 -2.45
C CYS A 549 27.11 -2.96 -1.50
N GLY A 550 26.66 -1.75 -1.19
CA GLY A 550 25.50 -1.52 -0.33
C GLY A 550 25.75 -1.67 1.18
N GLU A 551 26.95 -2.08 1.60
CA GLU A 551 27.32 -2.23 3.01
C GLU A 551 27.11 -0.91 3.78
N GLN A 552 26.52 -1.00 4.98
CA GLN A 552 26.39 0.12 5.90
C GLN A 552 27.48 0.06 6.96
N PHE A 553 28.09 1.20 7.27
CA PHE A 553 29.19 1.29 8.21
C PHE A 553 29.26 2.67 8.87
N THR A 554 29.96 2.73 10.00
CA THR A 554 30.32 3.94 10.74
C THR A 554 31.83 4.12 10.76
N ASP A 555 32.31 5.31 11.10
CA ASP A 555 33.72 5.64 11.43
C ASP A 555 34.79 5.50 10.33
N SER A 556 34.52 4.76 9.24
CA SER A 556 35.49 4.50 8.18
C SER A 556 35.34 5.43 6.99
N GLU A 557 36.46 5.84 6.37
CA GLU A 557 36.49 6.58 5.11
C GLU A 557 36.43 5.68 3.86
N VAL A 558 36.57 4.36 4.05
CA VAL A 558 36.44 3.37 2.97
C VAL A 558 35.51 2.26 3.40
N CYS A 559 34.76 1.71 2.45
CA CYS A 559 33.86 0.60 2.72
C CYS A 559 34.63 -0.61 3.30
N PRO A 560 34.24 -1.14 4.47
CA PRO A 560 34.96 -2.24 5.11
C PRO A 560 34.86 -3.55 4.31
N ASN A 561 33.80 -3.71 3.50
CA ASN A 561 33.55 -4.90 2.73
C ASN A 561 34.28 -4.90 1.37
N CYS A 562 34.13 -3.82 0.57
CA CYS A 562 34.66 -3.77 -0.80
C CYS A 562 35.78 -2.74 -1.03
N ARG A 563 36.23 -2.05 0.04
CA ARG A 563 37.29 -1.03 0.04
C ARG A 563 37.06 0.19 -0.85
N SER A 564 35.83 0.41 -1.32
CA SER A 564 35.47 1.60 -2.10
C SER A 564 35.37 2.83 -1.20
N ASP A 565 35.92 3.95 -1.68
CA ASP A 565 35.79 5.31 -1.16
C ASP A 565 34.47 6.00 -1.55
N LYS A 566 33.68 5.40 -2.44
CA LYS A 566 32.39 5.94 -2.89
C LYS A 566 31.29 5.47 -1.95
N TYR A 567 30.83 6.38 -1.11
CA TYR A 567 29.72 6.15 -0.19
C TYR A 567 28.76 7.35 -0.12
N PHE A 568 27.54 7.07 0.34
CA PHE A 568 26.52 8.06 0.67
C PHE A 568 26.42 8.20 2.18
N THR A 569 26.48 9.43 2.69
CA THR A 569 26.28 9.73 4.12
C THR A 569 24.84 10.16 4.40
N LYS A 570 24.29 9.64 5.50
CA LYS A 570 22.99 10.07 6.04
C LYS A 570 22.99 11.50 6.59
N LEU A 571 24.15 12.11 6.81
CA LEU A 571 24.25 13.52 7.21
C LEU A 571 23.57 14.45 6.19
N SER A 572 23.72 14.16 4.90
CA SER A 572 23.05 14.91 3.82
C SER A 572 21.51 14.90 3.97
N ILE A 573 20.93 13.79 4.43
CA ILE A 573 19.48 13.70 4.70
C ILE A 573 19.12 14.57 5.89
N ILE A 574 19.91 14.56 6.96
CA ILE A 574 19.69 15.38 8.15
C ILE A 574 19.67 16.87 7.76
N GLU A 575 20.66 17.32 6.99
CA GLU A 575 20.72 18.71 6.51
C GLU A 575 19.53 19.09 5.64
N SER A 576 19.11 18.19 4.75
CA SER A 576 17.91 18.37 3.91
C SER A 576 16.64 18.53 4.76
N LEU A 577 16.48 17.68 5.78
CA LEU A 577 15.34 17.73 6.70
C LEU A 577 15.33 19.02 7.55
N ARG A 578 16.50 19.49 7.98
CA ARG A 578 16.63 20.78 8.71
C ARG A 578 16.20 21.97 7.85
N LYS A 579 16.59 22.00 6.56
CA LYS A 579 16.14 23.03 5.62
C LYS A 579 14.63 22.99 5.42
N LEU A 580 14.08 21.79 5.19
CA LEU A 580 12.65 21.60 5.04
C LEU A 580 11.89 22.05 6.28
N ALA A 581 12.37 21.72 7.49
CA ALA A 581 11.68 22.08 8.74
C ALA A 581 11.49 23.59 8.94
N LEU A 582 12.32 24.44 8.30
CA LEU A 582 12.17 25.89 8.31
C LEU A 582 11.03 26.40 7.42
N GLU A 583 10.57 25.59 6.45
CA GLU A 583 9.51 25.97 5.50
C GLU A 583 8.09 25.73 6.05
N PHE A 584 7.94 24.98 7.15
CA PHE A 584 6.64 24.53 7.66
C PHE A 584 6.35 25.02 9.09
N ASP A 585 5.07 25.21 9.39
CA ASP A 585 4.62 25.66 10.72
C ASP A 585 4.83 24.59 11.80
N ARG A 586 4.73 23.30 11.42
CA ARG A 586 4.85 22.14 12.30
C ARG A 586 5.54 20.96 11.60
N VAL A 587 6.15 20.08 12.40
CA VAL A 587 6.75 18.83 11.94
C VAL A 587 6.11 17.65 12.66
N PHE A 588 5.68 16.65 11.91
CA PHE A 588 5.18 15.38 12.41
C PHE A 588 6.15 14.25 12.06
N ILE A 589 6.42 13.40 13.04
CA ILE A 589 7.22 12.19 12.88
C ILE A 589 6.26 11.00 12.86
N ALA A 590 6.17 10.30 11.74
CA ALA A 590 5.28 9.16 11.56
C ALA A 590 6.05 7.88 11.23
N THR A 591 7.09 7.60 12.02
CA THR A 591 7.86 6.35 11.98
C THR A 591 7.01 5.16 12.44
N ASP A 592 7.48 3.93 12.18
CA ASP A 592 6.77 2.71 12.61
C ASP A 592 6.51 2.67 14.13
N PRO A 593 5.39 2.09 14.57
CA PRO A 593 4.95 2.14 15.97
C PRO A 593 5.69 1.13 16.88
N ASP A 594 6.98 0.86 16.64
CA ASP A 594 7.82 -0.03 17.46
C ASP A 594 8.98 0.72 18.13
N THR A 595 9.75 0.05 19.00
CA THR A 595 10.91 0.66 19.67
C THR A 595 11.99 1.13 18.70
N GLU A 596 12.14 0.44 17.56
CA GLU A 596 13.06 0.84 16.49
C GLU A 596 12.62 2.16 15.83
N GLY A 597 11.33 2.26 15.45
CA GLY A 597 10.74 3.46 14.88
C GLY A 597 10.70 4.62 15.88
N GLU A 598 10.53 4.35 17.17
CA GLU A 598 10.60 5.38 18.22
C GLU A 598 12.02 5.94 18.37
N LYS A 599 13.06 5.09 18.30
CA LYS A 599 14.46 5.54 18.26
C LYS A 599 14.75 6.42 17.04
N ILE A 600 14.32 6.00 15.84
CA ILE A 600 14.47 6.81 14.62
C ILE A 600 13.75 8.15 14.81
N GLY A 601 12.55 8.11 15.40
CA GLY A 601 11.78 9.31 15.71
C GLY A 601 12.49 10.24 16.70
N TYR A 602 13.16 9.71 17.71
CA TYR A 602 13.98 10.48 18.63
C TYR A 602 15.18 11.14 17.92
N ASP A 603 15.88 10.40 17.05
CA ASP A 603 17.02 10.94 16.30
C ASP A 603 16.60 12.08 15.37
N LEU A 604 15.45 11.93 14.72
CA LEU A 604 14.82 12.98 13.92
C LEU A 604 14.46 14.19 14.79
N TYR A 605 13.81 13.96 15.93
CA TYR A 605 13.41 15.00 16.87
C TYR A 605 14.62 15.84 17.29
N VAL A 606 15.67 15.21 17.84
CA VAL A 606 16.87 15.93 18.30
C VAL A 606 17.58 16.65 17.13
N SER A 607 17.60 16.05 15.94
CA SER A 607 18.26 16.64 14.77
C SER A 607 17.54 17.86 14.21
N ILE A 608 16.21 17.93 14.34
CA ILE A 608 15.34 18.95 13.75
C ILE A 608 14.93 20.02 14.77
N TRP A 609 14.84 19.69 16.06
CA TRP A 609 14.36 20.57 17.14
C TRP A 609 14.99 21.98 17.16
N PRO A 610 16.29 22.18 16.89
CA PRO A 610 16.88 23.52 16.81
C PRO A 610 16.31 24.41 15.70
N PHE A 611 15.72 23.80 14.66
CA PHE A 611 15.21 24.48 13.47
C PHE A 611 13.69 24.64 13.50
N ASN A 612 12.98 23.72 14.14
CA ASN A 612 11.54 23.82 14.38
C ASN A 612 11.19 23.21 15.74
N LYS A 613 10.61 24.00 16.64
CA LYS A 613 10.26 23.56 18.00
C LYS A 613 8.92 22.83 18.09
N ARG A 614 8.08 22.90 17.05
CA ARG A 614 6.75 22.28 17.00
C ARG A 614 6.86 20.93 16.33
N ILE A 615 7.44 19.97 17.04
CA ILE A 615 7.62 18.58 16.58
C ILE A 615 6.77 17.64 17.42
N GLU A 616 5.95 16.83 16.75
CA GLU A 616 5.08 15.84 17.40
C GLU A 616 5.17 14.47 16.70
N ARG A 617 4.78 13.40 17.39
CA ARG A 617 4.81 12.02 16.92
C ARG A 617 3.40 11.56 16.57
N LEU A 618 3.23 11.00 15.37
CA LEU A 618 2.00 10.38 14.87
C LEU A 618 2.16 8.86 14.83
N GLU A 619 1.28 8.13 15.52
CA GLU A 619 1.33 6.67 15.57
C GLU A 619 0.34 6.05 14.58
N LEU A 620 0.83 5.22 13.66
CA LEU A 620 0.03 4.62 12.60
C LEU A 620 0.17 3.10 12.63
N HIS A 621 -0.85 2.40 13.12
CA HIS A 621 -0.90 0.93 13.13
C HIS A 621 -1.37 0.33 11.78
N GLU A 622 -1.98 1.16 10.94
CA GLU A 622 -2.33 0.87 9.56
C GLU A 622 -2.11 2.13 8.72
N ILE A 623 -1.76 1.93 7.46
CA ILE A 623 -1.58 3.02 6.50
C ILE A 623 -2.93 3.18 5.78
N THR A 624 -3.85 3.95 6.38
CA THR A 624 -5.18 4.29 5.84
C THR A 624 -5.45 5.80 6.01
N ARG A 625 -6.43 6.35 5.25
CA ARG A 625 -6.83 7.76 5.40
C ARG A 625 -7.40 7.99 6.80
N LYS A 626 -8.26 7.07 7.25
CA LYS A 626 -8.84 7.08 8.60
C LYS A 626 -7.77 7.12 9.69
N ALA A 627 -6.81 6.20 9.66
CA ALA A 627 -5.76 6.14 10.68
C ALA A 627 -4.89 7.41 10.70
N LEU A 628 -4.57 7.96 9.52
CA LEU A 628 -3.83 9.22 9.44
C LEU A 628 -4.63 10.40 10.03
N ARG A 629 -5.92 10.50 9.71
CA ARG A 629 -6.82 11.53 10.26
C ARG A 629 -6.99 11.39 11.77
N ASP A 630 -7.11 10.17 12.28
CA ASP A 630 -7.25 9.93 13.72
C ASP A 630 -5.92 10.22 14.45
N ALA A 631 -4.77 9.87 13.86
CA ALA A 631 -3.46 10.22 14.40
C ALA A 631 -3.27 11.74 14.51
N PHE A 632 -3.76 12.54 13.54
CA PHE A 632 -3.72 14.00 13.63
C PHE A 632 -4.56 14.59 14.76
N LYS A 633 -5.58 13.87 15.25
CA LYS A 633 -6.41 14.32 16.39
C LYS A 633 -5.73 14.06 17.74
N SER A 634 -4.79 13.12 17.78
CA SER A 634 -4.09 12.71 19.00
C SER A 634 -2.57 12.57 18.79
N PRO A 635 -1.87 13.64 18.38
CA PRO A 635 -0.42 13.64 18.35
C PRO A 635 0.15 13.49 19.77
N ARG A 636 1.32 12.84 19.90
CA ARG A 636 2.01 12.66 21.18
C ARG A 636 3.46 13.14 21.12
N SER A 637 4.12 13.22 22.27
CA SER A 637 5.58 13.37 22.33
C SER A 637 6.29 12.04 22.07
N ILE A 638 7.61 12.11 21.80
CA ILE A 638 8.47 10.93 21.78
C ILE A 638 8.48 10.27 23.17
N SER A 639 8.37 8.95 23.21
CA SER A 639 8.43 8.13 24.43
C SER A 639 9.88 7.77 24.73
N LEU A 640 10.47 8.43 25.73
CA LEU A 640 11.84 8.12 26.18
C LEU A 640 12.01 6.66 26.65
N PRO A 641 11.07 6.04 27.40
CA PRO A 641 11.22 4.64 27.80
C PRO A 641 11.40 3.66 26.62
N LEU A 642 10.69 3.88 25.51
CA LEU A 642 10.83 3.05 24.29
C LEU A 642 12.19 3.29 23.60
N VAL A 643 12.68 4.53 23.61
CA VAL A 643 14.00 4.90 23.08
C VAL A 643 15.09 4.24 23.93
N GLU A 644 15.00 4.34 25.25
CA GLU A 644 15.95 3.76 26.21
C GLU A 644 16.02 2.24 26.07
N ALA A 645 14.87 1.56 25.93
CA ALA A 645 14.83 0.12 25.68
C ALA A 645 15.55 -0.26 24.37
N GLN A 646 15.35 0.52 23.30
CA GLN A 646 16.06 0.31 22.04
C GLN A 646 17.57 0.55 22.20
N VAL A 647 17.98 1.58 22.94
CA VAL A 647 19.38 1.91 23.21
C VAL A 647 20.06 0.77 23.95
N VAL A 648 19.45 0.28 25.03
CA VAL A 648 19.98 -0.86 25.80
C VAL A 648 20.14 -2.09 24.92
N ARG A 649 19.12 -2.40 24.12
CA ARG A 649 19.17 -3.50 23.16
C ARG A 649 20.32 -3.36 22.17
N ARG A 650 20.50 -2.16 21.60
CA ARG A 650 21.56 -1.91 20.62
C ARG A 650 22.95 -2.01 21.24
N ILE A 651 23.13 -1.52 22.46
CA ILE A 651 24.38 -1.60 23.22
C ILE A 651 24.68 -3.06 23.59
N GLU A 652 23.67 -3.81 24.05
CA GLU A 652 23.80 -5.21 24.43
C GLU A 652 24.25 -6.08 23.24
N ASP A 653 23.54 -5.98 22.10
CA ASP A 653 23.90 -6.65 20.85
C ASP A 653 25.33 -6.30 20.42
N ARG A 654 25.75 -5.04 20.63
CA ARG A 654 27.10 -4.57 20.30
C ARG A 654 28.14 -5.17 21.24
N TRP A 655 27.96 -5.08 22.55
CA TRP A 655 28.90 -5.52 23.57
C TRP A 655 29.08 -7.04 23.57
N VAL A 656 28.00 -7.78 23.73
CA VAL A 656 28.04 -9.25 23.78
C VAL A 656 28.45 -9.81 22.42
N GLY A 657 27.87 -9.27 21.35
CA GLY A 657 28.15 -9.71 19.99
C GLY A 657 29.60 -9.49 19.58
N PHE A 658 30.19 -8.32 19.84
CA PHE A 658 31.59 -8.04 19.50
C PHE A 658 32.56 -8.88 20.33
N GLU A 659 32.34 -9.00 21.65
CA GLU A 659 33.25 -9.78 22.51
C GLU A 659 33.21 -11.27 22.13
N LEU A 660 32.03 -11.87 21.96
CA LEU A 660 31.95 -13.27 21.53
C LEU A 660 32.53 -13.47 20.11
N SER A 661 32.28 -12.55 19.18
CA SER A 661 32.85 -12.63 17.84
C SER A 661 34.38 -12.53 17.87
N ARG A 662 34.94 -11.63 18.69
CA ARG A 662 36.38 -11.50 18.89
C ARG A 662 37.00 -12.80 19.41
N ARG A 663 36.34 -13.49 20.35
CA ARG A 663 36.80 -14.81 20.82
C ARG A 663 36.78 -15.87 19.74
N LEU A 664 35.76 -15.87 18.88
CA LEU A 664 35.74 -16.74 17.71
C LEU A 664 36.89 -16.41 16.74
N TRP A 665 37.22 -15.15 16.53
CA TRP A 665 38.33 -14.75 15.66
C TRP A 665 39.70 -15.15 16.22
N GLU A 666 39.89 -14.97 17.54
CA GLU A 666 41.11 -15.38 18.24
C GLU A 666 41.32 -16.90 18.18
N PHE A 667 40.24 -17.69 18.30
CA PHE A 667 40.33 -19.14 18.31
C PHE A 667 40.38 -19.78 16.90
N PHE A 668 39.54 -19.31 15.97
CA PHE A 668 39.41 -19.91 14.63
C PHE A 668 40.20 -19.18 13.53
N GLY A 669 40.75 -17.99 13.81
CA GLY A 669 41.49 -17.18 12.83
C GLY A 669 40.63 -16.49 11.76
N GLU A 670 39.30 -16.60 11.85
CA GLU A 670 38.38 -16.12 10.82
C GLU A 670 37.57 -14.89 11.28
N LYS A 671 37.96 -13.69 10.80
CA LYS A 671 37.33 -12.40 11.17
C LYS A 671 35.89 -12.19 10.72
N HIS A 672 35.30 -13.16 10.01
CA HIS A 672 33.93 -13.07 9.50
C HIS A 672 32.93 -13.88 10.33
N LEU A 673 33.41 -14.64 11.33
CA LEU A 673 32.55 -15.36 12.27
C LEU A 673 31.85 -14.36 13.20
N SER A 674 30.64 -14.68 13.64
CA SER A 674 29.93 -13.88 14.63
C SER A 674 29.10 -14.75 15.55
N ALA A 675 28.99 -14.34 16.80
CA ALA A 675 28.11 -14.99 17.76
C ALA A 675 27.25 -13.94 18.46
N GLY A 676 26.08 -14.36 18.93
CA GLY A 676 25.17 -13.52 19.69
C GLY A 676 24.20 -14.38 20.47
N ARG A 677 23.65 -13.82 21.55
CA ARG A 677 22.81 -14.54 22.52
C ARG A 677 21.57 -15.20 21.92
N VAL A 678 20.99 -14.65 20.85
CA VAL A 678 19.82 -15.23 20.16
C VAL A 678 20.25 -16.24 19.10
N GLN A 679 21.38 -16.01 18.43
CA GLN A 679 21.86 -16.84 17.31
C GLN A 679 22.31 -18.22 17.80
N THR A 680 23.00 -18.27 18.94
CA THR A 680 23.61 -19.48 19.47
C THR A 680 22.58 -20.51 19.97
N PRO A 681 21.54 -20.15 20.77
CA PRO A 681 20.45 -21.06 21.12
C PRO A 681 19.72 -21.62 19.89
N VAL A 682 19.40 -20.75 18.91
CA VAL A 682 18.72 -21.18 17.68
C VAL A 682 19.56 -22.20 16.90
N LEU A 683 20.87 -21.95 16.78
CA LEU A 683 21.80 -22.92 16.19
C LEU A 683 21.83 -24.24 16.99
N GLY A 684 21.80 -24.16 18.32
CA GLY A 684 21.71 -25.30 19.22
C GLY A 684 20.46 -26.15 18.99
N TRP A 685 19.29 -25.53 18.85
CA TRP A 685 18.04 -26.23 18.54
C TRP A 685 18.11 -26.98 17.23
N ILE A 686 18.67 -26.36 16.19
CA ILE A 686 18.84 -26.99 14.88
C ILE A 686 19.75 -28.22 14.99
N ILE A 687 20.86 -28.10 15.71
CA ILE A 687 21.79 -29.21 15.93
C ILE A 687 21.11 -30.33 16.73
N GLN A 688 20.42 -30.00 17.82
CA GLN A 688 19.69 -30.99 18.63
C GLN A 688 18.61 -31.70 17.80
N ARG A 689 17.83 -30.96 17.02
CA ARG A 689 16.80 -31.54 16.15
C ARG A 689 17.40 -32.47 15.10
N MET A 690 18.59 -32.16 14.58
CA MET A 690 19.30 -33.08 13.68
C MET A 690 19.69 -34.38 14.37
N GLU A 691 20.12 -34.34 15.64
CA GLU A 691 20.45 -35.54 16.41
C GLU A 691 19.20 -36.37 16.76
N GLU A 692 18.10 -35.70 17.13
CA GLU A 692 16.81 -36.37 17.34
C GLU A 692 16.28 -37.03 16.07
N ALA A 693 16.43 -36.36 14.91
CA ALA A 693 16.01 -36.88 13.60
C ALA A 693 16.83 -38.09 13.12
N LYS A 694 18.01 -38.35 13.71
CA LYS A 694 18.76 -39.60 13.45
C LYS A 694 18.07 -40.83 14.05
N LYS A 695 17.30 -40.65 15.13
CA LYS A 695 16.48 -41.73 15.70
C LYS A 695 15.41 -42.11 14.69
N LYS A 696 15.13 -43.41 14.58
CA LYS A 696 14.14 -43.96 13.66
C LYS A 696 12.91 -44.44 14.44
N ARG A 697 11.73 -44.24 13.87
CA ARG A 697 10.47 -44.84 14.30
C ARG A 697 9.86 -45.64 13.16
N LEU A 698 9.15 -46.71 13.48
CA LEU A 698 8.46 -47.53 12.49
C LEU A 698 7.02 -47.08 12.40
N VAL A 699 6.58 -46.70 11.21
CA VAL A 699 5.19 -46.31 10.95
C VAL A 699 4.58 -47.34 10.03
N ALA A 700 3.44 -47.89 10.44
CA ALA A 700 2.65 -48.81 9.64
C ALA A 700 1.49 -48.05 9.00
N SER A 701 1.43 -48.06 7.68
CA SER A 701 0.24 -47.69 6.92
C SER A 701 -0.52 -48.96 6.57
N MET A 702 -1.78 -49.04 6.98
CA MET A 702 -2.66 -50.18 6.78
C MET A 702 -3.89 -49.75 6.00
N THR A 703 -4.30 -50.57 5.03
CA THR A 703 -5.61 -50.48 4.36
C THR A 703 -6.39 -51.75 4.69
N PHE A 704 -7.60 -51.58 5.21
CA PHE A 704 -8.49 -52.67 5.58
C PHE A 704 -9.42 -53.07 4.42
N GLU A 705 -10.11 -54.21 4.58
CA GLU A 705 -11.00 -54.76 3.55
C GLU A 705 -12.23 -53.91 3.23
N ASP A 706 -12.68 -53.11 4.19
CA ASP A 706 -13.73 -52.11 4.02
C ASP A 706 -13.24 -50.84 3.29
N GLY A 707 -11.96 -50.78 2.91
CA GLY A 707 -11.32 -49.63 2.28
C GLY A 707 -10.94 -48.50 3.24
N SER A 708 -11.09 -48.69 4.56
CA SER A 708 -10.61 -47.73 5.55
C SER A 708 -9.08 -47.76 5.66
N GLU A 709 -8.49 -46.57 5.85
CA GLU A 709 -7.04 -46.41 5.96
C GLU A 709 -6.64 -46.01 7.37
N LEU A 710 -5.50 -46.51 7.82
CA LEU A 710 -4.91 -46.21 9.12
C LEU A 710 -3.42 -45.99 9.00
N MET A 711 -2.91 -44.97 9.67
CA MET A 711 -1.49 -44.85 9.96
C MET A 711 -1.28 -45.01 11.46
N LEU A 712 -0.51 -46.04 11.83
CA LEU A 712 -0.12 -46.31 13.20
C LEU A 712 1.33 -45.90 13.42
N ASP A 713 1.54 -45.06 14.43
CA ASP A 713 2.86 -44.63 14.85
C ASP A 713 3.49 -45.64 15.81
N SER A 714 4.79 -45.90 15.63
CA SER A 714 5.60 -46.74 16.53
C SER A 714 5.03 -48.15 16.73
N ILE A 715 4.70 -48.82 15.62
CA ILE A 715 4.23 -50.21 15.64
C ILE A 715 5.28 -51.15 16.24
N GLU A 716 4.83 -52.02 17.15
CA GLU A 716 5.67 -53.03 17.80
C GLU A 716 5.57 -54.40 17.10
N ASP A 717 6.46 -55.33 17.44
CA ASP A 717 6.51 -56.71 16.91
C ASP A 717 6.47 -56.82 15.38
N VAL A 718 7.15 -55.89 14.71
CA VAL A 718 7.10 -55.71 13.24
C VAL A 718 7.40 -56.97 12.44
N ASP A 719 8.32 -57.82 12.90
CA ASP A 719 8.65 -59.06 12.21
C ASP A 719 7.50 -60.07 12.23
N VAL A 720 6.73 -60.10 13.32
CA VAL A 720 5.53 -60.94 13.45
C VAL A 720 4.41 -60.36 12.61
N VAL A 721 4.20 -59.03 12.66
CA VAL A 721 3.19 -58.33 11.85
C VAL A 721 3.42 -58.58 10.35
N LYS A 722 4.67 -58.47 9.87
CA LYS A 722 5.01 -58.74 8.46
C LYS A 722 4.78 -60.19 8.05
N ARG A 723 5.11 -61.14 8.94
CA ARG A 723 4.89 -62.57 8.68
C ARG A 723 3.41 -62.89 8.53
N LEU A 724 2.59 -62.45 9.49
CA LEU A 724 1.15 -62.69 9.47
C LEU A 724 0.46 -62.01 8.28
N TYR A 725 0.97 -60.86 7.84
CA TYR A 725 0.49 -60.21 6.62
C TYR A 725 0.84 -61.03 5.37
N ALA A 726 2.07 -61.55 5.25
CA ALA A 726 2.48 -62.39 4.12
C ALA A 726 1.71 -63.71 4.05
N GLU A 727 1.32 -64.26 5.20
CA GLU A 727 0.44 -65.42 5.32
C GLU A 727 -1.04 -65.08 5.08
N GLY A 728 -1.38 -63.78 4.93
CA GLY A 728 -2.73 -63.30 4.66
C GLY A 728 -3.69 -63.38 5.85
N VAL A 729 -3.18 -63.57 7.07
CA VAL A 729 -3.95 -63.79 8.31
C VAL A 729 -3.81 -62.64 9.32
N LEU A 730 -3.17 -61.53 8.94
CA LEU A 730 -3.07 -60.36 9.81
C LEU A 730 -4.44 -59.70 10.00
N ASN A 731 -4.94 -59.81 11.22
CA ASN A 731 -6.19 -59.21 11.67
C ASN A 731 -5.92 -58.12 12.70
N VAL A 732 -6.69 -57.04 12.61
CA VAL A 732 -6.69 -55.94 13.58
C VAL A 732 -8.09 -55.85 14.17
N GLU A 733 -8.21 -55.93 15.49
CA GLU A 733 -9.49 -55.76 16.16
C GLU A 733 -9.68 -54.29 16.55
N VAL A 734 -10.83 -53.74 16.17
CA VAL A 734 -11.27 -52.39 16.54
C VAL A 734 -12.32 -52.54 17.65
N ALA A 735 -11.99 -52.05 18.84
CA ALA A 735 -12.82 -52.11 20.04
C ALA A 735 -13.08 -50.71 20.62
N ASP A 736 -13.99 -50.63 21.59
CA ASP A 736 -14.33 -49.41 22.33
C ASP A 736 -14.66 -48.18 21.45
N VAL A 737 -15.34 -48.39 20.32
CA VAL A 737 -15.67 -47.32 19.37
C VAL A 737 -16.69 -46.34 19.97
N LYS A 738 -16.31 -45.06 20.04
CA LYS A 738 -17.16 -43.96 20.49
C LYS A 738 -17.10 -42.81 19.49
N TYR A 739 -18.24 -42.17 19.27
CA TYR A 739 -18.33 -40.93 18.50
C TYR A 739 -18.61 -39.77 19.44
N VAL A 740 -17.80 -38.72 19.31
CA VAL A 740 -17.89 -37.51 20.14
C VAL A 740 -17.96 -36.30 19.22
N GLU A 741 -18.99 -35.50 19.37
CA GLU A 741 -19.06 -34.19 18.74
C GLU A 741 -18.10 -33.24 19.45
N THR A 742 -17.18 -32.66 18.68
CA THR A 742 -16.14 -31.79 19.22
C THR A 742 -16.18 -30.45 18.52
N VAL A 743 -16.30 -29.38 19.31
CA VAL A 743 -16.16 -28.02 18.80
C VAL A 743 -14.69 -27.77 18.47
N VAL A 744 -14.42 -27.40 17.22
CA VAL A 744 -13.12 -26.90 16.79
C VAL A 744 -13.18 -25.38 16.78
N PRO A 745 -12.49 -24.71 17.72
CA PRO A 745 -12.53 -23.26 17.80
C PRO A 745 -11.95 -22.63 16.54
N ALA A 746 -12.54 -21.52 16.11
CA ALA A 746 -12.00 -20.72 15.02
C ALA A 746 -10.55 -20.31 15.32
N VAL A 747 -9.72 -20.32 14.27
CA VAL A 747 -8.30 -19.97 14.36
C VAL A 747 -8.12 -18.53 14.86
N LYS A 748 -7.06 -18.28 15.63
CA LYS A 748 -6.68 -16.91 15.98
C LYS A 748 -6.12 -16.18 14.74
N PRO A 749 -6.33 -14.85 14.63
CA PRO A 749 -5.74 -14.06 13.55
C PRO A 749 -4.21 -14.10 13.62
N TYR A 750 -3.56 -13.71 12.52
CA TYR A 750 -2.12 -13.81 12.43
C TYR A 750 -1.41 -12.86 13.38
N THR A 751 -0.34 -13.39 13.96
CA THR A 751 0.81 -12.68 14.53
C THR A 751 2.03 -12.94 13.63
N THR A 752 3.14 -12.25 13.84
CA THR A 752 4.32 -12.38 12.96
C THR A 752 4.83 -13.82 12.84
N ASP A 753 5.05 -14.53 13.95
CA ASP A 753 5.50 -15.93 13.94
C ASP A 753 4.52 -16.86 13.23
N SER A 754 3.22 -16.74 13.52
CA SER A 754 2.22 -17.61 12.91
C SER A 754 2.09 -17.36 11.41
N LEU A 755 2.26 -16.10 10.97
CA LEU A 755 2.29 -15.75 9.54
C LEU A 755 3.53 -16.33 8.86
N LEU A 756 4.72 -16.15 9.46
CA LEU A 756 5.97 -16.67 8.90
C LEU A 756 5.98 -18.19 8.85
N ARG A 757 5.40 -18.85 9.87
CA ARG A 757 5.22 -20.30 9.89
C ARG A 757 4.35 -20.78 8.73
N ASP A 758 3.16 -20.21 8.60
CA ASP A 758 2.21 -20.62 7.56
C ASP A 758 2.72 -20.26 6.16
N ALA A 759 3.39 -19.11 5.98
CA ALA A 759 4.02 -18.74 4.71
C ALA A 759 5.11 -19.74 4.29
N SER A 760 5.92 -20.22 5.25
CA SER A 760 6.93 -21.25 4.99
C SER A 760 6.31 -22.61 4.64
N ILE A 761 5.21 -22.98 5.31
CA ILE A 761 4.56 -24.28 5.11
C ILE A 761 3.74 -24.30 3.81
N PHE A 762 2.87 -23.32 3.61
CA PHE A 762 1.90 -23.30 2.52
C PHE A 762 2.46 -22.66 1.25
N LEU A 763 3.24 -21.59 1.38
CA LEU A 763 3.74 -20.82 0.23
C LEU A 763 5.21 -21.15 -0.12
N ARG A 764 5.89 -21.93 0.72
CA ARG A 764 7.33 -22.27 0.60
C ARG A 764 8.25 -21.03 0.55
N LEU A 765 7.82 -19.93 1.15
CA LEU A 765 8.62 -18.72 1.27
C LEU A 765 9.60 -18.86 2.45
N SER A 766 10.81 -18.32 2.29
CA SER A 766 11.68 -18.07 3.43
C SER A 766 11.07 -17.00 4.35
N ALA A 767 11.51 -16.98 5.61
CA ALA A 767 11.07 -15.98 6.58
C ALA A 767 11.38 -14.55 6.09
N ALA A 768 12.51 -14.37 5.41
CA ALA A 768 12.91 -13.09 4.83
C ALA A 768 11.96 -12.65 3.70
N GLU A 769 11.67 -13.55 2.75
CA GLU A 769 10.76 -13.24 1.64
C GLU A 769 9.33 -12.96 2.11
N ALA A 770 8.86 -13.69 3.13
CA ALA A 770 7.55 -13.47 3.73
C ALA A 770 7.48 -12.12 4.47
N MET A 771 8.54 -11.73 5.21
CA MET A 771 8.62 -10.41 5.83
C MET A 771 8.67 -9.28 4.81
N ASP A 772 9.45 -9.41 3.73
CA ASP A 772 9.52 -8.41 2.66
C ASP A 772 8.16 -8.22 1.96
N ALA A 773 7.45 -9.32 1.71
CA ALA A 773 6.10 -9.28 1.14
C ALA A 773 5.11 -8.65 2.12
N ALA A 774 5.17 -8.97 3.42
CA ALA A 774 4.33 -8.36 4.45
C ALA A 774 4.61 -6.85 4.58
N GLN A 775 5.88 -6.44 4.56
CA GLN A 775 6.27 -5.03 4.57
C GLN A 775 5.72 -4.31 3.33
N THR A 776 5.84 -4.91 2.14
CA THR A 776 5.28 -4.34 0.90
C THR A 776 3.76 -4.14 1.01
N LEU A 777 3.04 -5.12 1.55
CA LEU A 777 1.59 -5.04 1.75
C LEU A 777 1.21 -3.97 2.80
N PHE A 778 1.94 -3.90 3.91
CA PHE A 778 1.74 -2.88 4.95
C PHE A 778 2.00 -1.48 4.40
N GLU A 779 3.16 -1.26 3.78
CA GLU A 779 3.56 0.03 3.19
C GLU A 779 2.60 0.47 2.07
N SER A 780 1.93 -0.49 1.41
CA SER A 780 0.89 -0.22 0.40
C SER A 780 -0.51 0.01 0.99
N GLY A 781 -0.68 -0.07 2.31
CA GLY A 781 -1.96 0.14 3.01
C GLY A 781 -2.98 -0.98 2.81
N LEU A 782 -2.50 -2.22 2.60
CA LEU A 782 -3.34 -3.40 2.36
C LEU A 782 -3.54 -4.29 3.59
N ILE A 783 -2.57 -4.28 4.52
CA ILE A 783 -2.65 -4.98 5.81
C ILE A 783 -2.23 -4.05 6.96
N THR A 784 -2.59 -4.43 8.19
CA THR A 784 -2.08 -3.80 9.42
C THR A 784 -0.59 -4.07 9.63
N TYR A 785 0.02 -3.40 10.61
CA TYR A 785 1.43 -3.56 10.92
C TYR A 785 1.82 -5.03 11.17
N HIS A 786 2.81 -5.50 10.41
CA HIS A 786 3.12 -6.92 10.28
C HIS A 786 4.12 -7.44 11.33
N ARG A 787 4.72 -6.57 12.15
CA ARG A 787 5.62 -6.92 13.26
C ARG A 787 4.88 -6.84 14.59
N THR A 788 4.02 -7.81 14.87
CA THR A 788 3.12 -7.83 16.02
C THR A 788 3.12 -9.19 16.70
N GLY A 789 3.19 -9.18 18.04
CA GLY A 789 2.94 -10.35 18.89
C GLY A 789 1.48 -10.50 19.29
N SER A 790 0.63 -9.50 19.02
CA SER A 790 -0.75 -9.42 19.51
C SER A 790 -1.74 -10.12 18.58
N THR A 791 -2.70 -10.84 19.15
CA THR A 791 -3.86 -11.36 18.41
C THR A 791 -5.07 -10.43 18.44
N TYR A 792 -4.97 -9.28 19.12
CA TYR A 792 -6.07 -8.34 19.31
C TYR A 792 -6.64 -7.86 17.98
N VAL A 793 -7.96 -7.67 17.93
CA VAL A 793 -8.72 -7.15 16.78
C VAL A 793 -9.46 -5.91 17.25
N SER A 794 -9.25 -4.79 16.56
CA SER A 794 -9.89 -3.52 16.87
C SER A 794 -11.35 -3.50 16.41
N SER A 795 -12.14 -2.52 16.87
CA SER A 795 -13.49 -2.28 16.36
C SER A 795 -13.52 -2.02 14.85
N THR A 796 -12.50 -1.34 14.31
CA THR A 796 -12.30 -1.19 12.86
C THR A 796 -12.07 -2.55 12.19
N GLY A 797 -11.23 -3.42 12.76
CA GLY A 797 -11.03 -4.78 12.26
C GLY A 797 -12.31 -5.62 12.26
N LEU A 798 -13.11 -5.55 13.33
CA LEU A 798 -14.41 -6.22 13.40
C LEU A 798 -15.38 -5.73 12.32
N SER A 799 -15.38 -4.43 12.01
CA SER A 799 -16.19 -3.89 10.92
C SER A 799 -15.75 -4.42 9.55
N VAL A 800 -14.45 -4.52 9.30
CA VAL A 800 -13.91 -5.10 8.06
C VAL A 800 -14.36 -6.56 7.90
N ALA A 801 -14.28 -7.35 8.97
CA ALA A 801 -14.73 -8.73 8.95
C ALA A 801 -16.25 -8.84 8.75
N ARG A 802 -17.04 -8.06 9.50
CA ARG A 802 -18.50 -8.04 9.41
C ARG A 802 -18.96 -7.73 7.98
N ASN A 803 -18.42 -6.67 7.38
CA ASN A 803 -18.84 -6.23 6.05
C ASN A 803 -18.61 -7.32 5.00
N TYR A 804 -17.48 -8.04 5.06
CA TYR A 804 -17.21 -9.13 4.13
C TYR A 804 -18.04 -10.39 4.44
N LEU A 805 -18.13 -10.79 5.71
CA LEU A 805 -18.75 -12.05 6.12
C LEU A 805 -20.27 -12.01 6.04
N GLU A 806 -20.93 -10.91 6.41
CA GLU A 806 -22.39 -10.81 6.28
C GLU A 806 -22.83 -10.84 4.80
N GLU A 807 -21.97 -10.37 3.90
CA GLU A 807 -22.25 -10.42 2.47
C GLU A 807 -22.04 -11.83 1.88
N ASN A 808 -20.90 -12.47 2.19
CA ASN A 808 -20.49 -13.72 1.52
C ASN A 808 -20.90 -14.99 2.28
N PHE A 809 -21.11 -14.87 3.59
CA PHE A 809 -21.37 -15.96 4.53
C PHE A 809 -22.39 -15.52 5.62
N PRO A 810 -23.61 -15.11 5.21
CA PRO A 810 -24.59 -14.49 6.10
C PRO A 810 -24.88 -15.37 7.32
N GLY A 811 -24.87 -14.76 8.52
CA GLY A 811 -25.14 -15.45 9.78
C GLY A 811 -23.98 -16.31 10.32
N LEU A 812 -22.80 -16.31 9.70
CA LEU A 812 -21.59 -16.95 10.23
C LEU A 812 -20.64 -16.00 10.96
N PHE A 813 -20.87 -14.69 10.93
CA PHE A 813 -20.02 -13.71 11.63
C PHE A 813 -20.15 -13.82 13.15
N VAL A 814 -19.01 -13.78 13.84
CA VAL A 814 -18.89 -13.70 15.30
C VAL A 814 -17.84 -12.66 15.64
N ALA A 815 -18.25 -11.58 16.31
CA ALA A 815 -17.34 -10.53 16.73
C ALA A 815 -16.40 -11.02 17.85
N ARG A 816 -15.11 -11.18 17.56
CA ARG A 816 -14.10 -11.61 18.55
C ARG A 816 -12.89 -10.67 18.55
N HIS A 817 -12.68 -9.99 19.67
CA HIS A 817 -11.51 -9.12 19.87
C HIS A 817 -10.18 -9.89 20.03
N HIS A 818 -10.20 -11.16 20.44
CA HIS A 818 -9.00 -12.02 20.59
C HIS A 818 -7.84 -11.42 21.42
N GLY A 819 -7.93 -11.49 22.74
CA GLY A 819 -6.89 -11.00 23.65
C GLY A 819 -7.13 -9.55 24.09
N GLU A 820 -6.20 -9.00 24.86
CA GLU A 820 -6.33 -7.66 25.45
C GLU A 820 -5.92 -6.55 24.46
N PRO A 821 -6.55 -5.36 24.54
CA PRO A 821 -6.08 -4.18 23.82
C PRO A 821 -4.63 -3.85 24.19
N GLY A 822 -3.82 -3.51 23.19
CA GLY A 822 -2.43 -3.11 23.38
C GLY A 822 -1.97 -2.18 22.26
N ALA A 823 -0.67 -1.86 22.25
CA ALA A 823 -0.04 -0.98 21.25
C ALA A 823 -0.10 -1.55 19.82
N HIS A 824 -0.41 -2.83 19.64
CA HIS A 824 -0.50 -3.44 18.32
C HIS A 824 -1.76 -4.29 18.17
N GLU A 825 -2.32 -4.26 16.95
CA GLU A 825 -3.34 -5.19 16.49
C GLU A 825 -2.69 -6.44 15.87
N CYS A 826 -3.48 -7.48 15.62
CA CYS A 826 -3.11 -8.61 14.77
C CYS A 826 -2.84 -8.18 13.32
N ILE A 827 -2.27 -9.09 12.53
CA ILE A 827 -2.06 -8.93 11.10
C ILE A 827 -3.37 -9.30 10.37
N ARG A 828 -4.02 -8.29 9.78
CA ARG A 828 -5.30 -8.40 9.07
C ARG A 828 -5.36 -7.51 7.84
N PRO A 829 -6.25 -7.75 6.87
CA PRO A 829 -6.53 -6.80 5.81
C PRO A 829 -7.09 -5.47 6.36
N THR A 830 -6.76 -4.36 5.70
CA THR A 830 -7.32 -3.03 5.99
C THR A 830 -8.68 -2.80 5.33
N LYS A 831 -9.01 -3.59 4.30
CA LYS A 831 -10.20 -3.47 3.46
C LYS A 831 -10.91 -4.82 3.32
N PRO A 832 -12.24 -4.86 3.23
CA PRO A 832 -13.01 -6.11 3.10
C PRO A 832 -12.97 -6.68 1.67
N LEU A 833 -11.76 -6.85 1.11
CA LEU A 833 -11.55 -7.34 -0.24
C LEU A 833 -10.84 -8.69 -0.23
N SER A 834 -11.45 -9.70 -0.82
CA SER A 834 -10.74 -10.96 -1.12
C SER A 834 -9.58 -10.73 -2.09
N ARG A 835 -8.65 -11.69 -2.20
CA ARG A 835 -7.55 -11.63 -3.19
C ARG A 835 -8.05 -11.30 -4.60
N LYS A 836 -9.14 -11.94 -5.05
CA LYS A 836 -9.71 -11.74 -6.40
C LYS A 836 -10.22 -10.32 -6.61
N GLN A 837 -10.93 -9.78 -5.62
CA GLN A 837 -11.43 -8.40 -5.65
C GLN A 837 -10.28 -7.40 -5.63
N LEU A 838 -9.28 -7.60 -4.76
CA LEU A 838 -8.10 -6.74 -4.69
C LEU A 838 -7.35 -6.71 -6.02
N GLU A 839 -7.10 -7.88 -6.63
CA GLU A 839 -6.42 -7.98 -7.92
C GLU A 839 -7.20 -7.25 -9.03
N LEU A 840 -8.53 -7.44 -9.10
CA LEU A 840 -9.40 -6.73 -10.02
C LEU A 840 -9.34 -5.21 -9.82
N TYR A 841 -9.39 -4.74 -8.58
CA TYR A 841 -9.40 -3.32 -8.25
C TYR A 841 -8.06 -2.64 -8.56
N LEU A 842 -6.95 -3.37 -8.36
CA LEU A 842 -5.61 -2.91 -8.74
C LEU A 842 -5.44 -2.86 -10.26
N GLN A 843 -5.90 -3.88 -10.99
CA GLN A 843 -5.75 -3.96 -12.45
C GLN A 843 -6.65 -2.98 -13.21
N SER A 844 -7.86 -2.73 -12.70
CA SER A 844 -8.78 -1.71 -13.22
C SER A 844 -8.32 -0.28 -12.89
N GLY A 845 -7.39 -0.13 -11.94
CA GLY A 845 -6.86 1.15 -11.49
C GLY A 845 -7.79 1.89 -10.52
N LEU A 846 -8.79 1.20 -9.96
CA LEU A 846 -9.69 1.69 -8.92
C LEU A 846 -8.93 1.90 -7.61
N ILE A 847 -8.11 0.92 -7.22
CA ILE A 847 -7.12 1.10 -6.16
C ILE A 847 -5.77 1.36 -6.83
N ARG A 848 -5.12 2.43 -6.39
CA ARG A 848 -3.74 2.73 -6.79
C ARG A 848 -2.85 2.58 -5.58
N VAL A 849 -1.93 1.63 -5.66
CA VAL A 849 -0.84 1.52 -4.70
C VAL A 849 0.47 1.98 -5.35
N PRO A 850 1.38 2.56 -4.57
CA PRO A 850 2.64 3.06 -5.10
C PRO A 850 3.61 1.95 -5.52
N MET A 851 3.46 0.75 -4.95
CA MET A 851 4.26 -0.43 -5.29
C MET A 851 3.49 -1.36 -6.20
N ARG A 852 4.21 -2.08 -7.06
CA ARG A 852 3.59 -3.16 -7.83
C ARG A 852 3.43 -4.37 -6.90
N ILE A 853 2.20 -4.84 -6.73
CA ILE A 853 1.89 -6.08 -6.01
C ILE A 853 2.11 -7.25 -6.99
N GLY A 854 3.01 -8.16 -6.64
CA GLY A 854 3.29 -9.38 -7.38
C GLY A 854 2.54 -10.59 -6.83
N ASP A 855 2.76 -11.75 -7.44
CA ASP A 855 2.07 -12.99 -7.03
C ASP A 855 2.41 -13.42 -5.60
N ARG A 856 3.66 -13.23 -5.18
CA ARG A 856 4.11 -13.50 -3.81
C ARG A 856 3.32 -12.68 -2.80
N GLU A 857 3.16 -11.39 -3.04
CA GLU A 857 2.40 -10.48 -2.18
C GLU A 857 0.91 -10.83 -2.20
N PHE A 858 0.33 -11.18 -3.36
CA PHE A 858 -1.06 -11.64 -3.44
C PHE A 858 -1.31 -12.96 -2.70
N MET A 859 -0.37 -13.91 -2.77
CA MET A 859 -0.45 -15.18 -2.05
C MET A 859 -0.38 -14.97 -0.53
N LEU A 860 0.54 -14.11 -0.06
CA LEU A 860 0.61 -13.76 1.35
C LEU A 860 -0.64 -13.00 1.82
N TYR A 861 -1.16 -12.08 1.00
CA TYR A 861 -2.40 -11.36 1.28
C TYR A 861 -3.59 -12.32 1.43
N ASP A 862 -3.74 -13.30 0.52
CA ASP A 862 -4.83 -14.29 0.58
C ASP A 862 -4.76 -15.13 1.85
N LEU A 863 -3.55 -15.52 2.24
CA LEU A 863 -3.31 -16.24 3.48
C LEU A 863 -3.79 -15.40 4.68
N VAL A 864 -3.32 -14.14 4.78
CA VAL A 864 -3.74 -13.18 5.82
C VAL A 864 -5.25 -12.97 5.84
N PHE A 865 -5.84 -12.75 4.66
CA PHE A 865 -7.27 -12.50 4.49
C PHE A 865 -8.10 -13.68 5.00
N ARG A 866 -7.83 -14.89 4.51
CA ARG A 866 -8.61 -16.09 4.87
C ARG A 866 -8.53 -16.40 6.35
N ARG A 867 -7.34 -16.33 6.96
CA ARG A 867 -7.18 -16.62 8.39
C ARG A 867 -7.84 -15.55 9.26
N PHE A 868 -7.74 -14.27 8.88
CA PHE A 868 -8.42 -13.20 9.61
C PHE A 868 -9.94 -13.36 9.56
N MET A 869 -10.51 -13.56 8.37
CA MET A 869 -11.95 -13.77 8.22
C MET A 869 -12.41 -15.02 8.98
N ALA A 870 -11.69 -16.15 8.86
CA ALA A 870 -11.97 -17.36 9.61
C ALA A 870 -11.96 -17.14 11.14
N SER A 871 -11.08 -16.28 11.66
CA SER A 871 -11.03 -15.94 13.09
C SER A 871 -12.28 -15.24 13.63
N GLN A 872 -13.08 -14.67 12.73
CA GLN A 872 -14.32 -13.95 13.00
C GLN A 872 -15.56 -14.73 12.52
N MET A 873 -15.41 -16.03 12.21
CA MET A 873 -16.52 -16.92 11.85
C MET A 873 -16.90 -17.85 13.01
N LYS A 874 -18.12 -18.41 12.98
CA LYS A 874 -18.54 -19.47 13.91
C LYS A 874 -17.54 -20.62 13.97
N ASP A 875 -17.41 -21.21 15.16
CA ASP A 875 -16.61 -22.41 15.36
C ASP A 875 -17.16 -23.57 14.51
N ALA A 876 -16.32 -24.55 14.21
CA ALA A 876 -16.76 -25.74 13.48
C ALA A 876 -17.16 -26.84 14.46
N LEU A 877 -18.14 -27.66 14.12
CA LEU A 877 -18.52 -28.86 14.86
C LEU A 877 -18.13 -30.08 14.03
N VAL A 878 -17.26 -30.93 14.59
CA VAL A 878 -16.78 -32.14 13.90
C VAL A 878 -17.12 -33.39 14.69
N GLN A 879 -17.31 -34.50 13.99
CA GLN A 879 -17.48 -35.80 14.61
C GLN A 879 -16.11 -36.49 14.73
N ARG A 880 -15.68 -36.74 15.98
CA ARG A 880 -14.47 -37.51 16.28
C ARG A 880 -14.82 -38.93 16.65
N GLN A 881 -14.14 -39.88 16.02
CA GLN A 881 -14.15 -41.27 16.42
C GLN A 881 -12.95 -41.54 17.33
N ILE A 882 -13.23 -42.07 18.52
CA ILE A 882 -12.23 -42.56 19.49
C ILE A 882 -12.42 -44.08 19.58
N CYS A 883 -11.36 -44.84 19.35
CA CYS A 883 -11.41 -46.30 19.42
C CYS A 883 -10.06 -46.88 19.86
N LYS A 884 -10.08 -48.15 20.28
CA LYS A 884 -8.88 -48.92 20.60
C LYS A 884 -8.63 -49.94 19.51
N LEU A 885 -7.38 -50.00 19.04
CA LEU A 885 -6.92 -51.04 18.14
C LEU A 885 -6.14 -52.08 18.91
N MET A 886 -6.50 -53.34 18.71
CA MET A 886 -5.75 -54.47 19.24
C MET A 886 -5.03 -55.19 18.10
N ILE A 887 -3.71 -55.22 18.19
CA ILE A 887 -2.82 -55.89 17.24
C ILE A 887 -1.88 -56.77 18.06
N LEU A 888 -1.95 -58.09 17.89
CA LEU A 888 -1.11 -59.06 18.61
C LEU A 888 -1.18 -58.90 20.14
N GLY A 889 -2.36 -58.58 20.68
CA GLY A 889 -2.57 -58.36 22.12
C GLY A 889 -2.08 -57.00 22.65
N LYS A 890 -1.52 -56.13 21.80
CA LYS A 890 -1.17 -54.74 22.14
C LYS A 890 -2.27 -53.79 21.76
N THR A 891 -2.54 -52.83 22.63
CA THR A 891 -3.63 -51.85 22.49
C THR A 891 -3.07 -50.50 22.08
N TYR A 892 -3.71 -49.86 21.09
CA TYR A 892 -3.37 -48.52 20.62
C TYR A 892 -4.61 -47.63 20.60
N ASP A 893 -4.54 -46.46 21.23
CA ASP A 893 -5.63 -45.48 21.20
C ASP A 893 -5.58 -44.68 19.89
N ILE A 894 -6.71 -44.63 19.19
CA ILE A 894 -6.86 -43.92 17.92
C ILE A 894 -7.95 -42.88 18.03
N GLU A 895 -7.60 -41.65 17.65
CA GLU A 895 -8.52 -40.54 17.48
C GLU A 895 -8.48 -40.07 16.02
N ARG A 896 -9.66 -39.95 15.39
CA ARG A 896 -9.78 -39.43 14.02
C ARG A 896 -11.04 -38.62 13.80
N ILE A 897 -10.94 -37.61 12.95
CA ILE A 897 -12.10 -36.82 12.51
C ILE A 897 -12.73 -37.53 11.31
N VAL A 898 -13.96 -37.99 11.48
CA VAL A 898 -14.67 -38.78 10.46
C VAL A 898 -15.66 -37.96 9.66
N ASP A 899 -16.20 -36.90 10.25
CA ASP A 899 -17.17 -36.02 9.60
C ASP A 899 -17.11 -34.57 10.12
N VAL A 900 -17.63 -33.64 9.32
CA VAL A 900 -17.83 -32.23 9.66
C VAL A 900 -19.33 -31.95 9.70
N ILE A 901 -19.89 -31.87 10.91
CA ILE A 901 -21.33 -31.68 11.15
C ILE A 901 -21.71 -30.24 10.82
N GLU A 902 -20.98 -29.27 11.39
CA GLU A 902 -21.12 -27.86 11.07
C GLU A 902 -19.77 -27.29 10.63
N PRO A 903 -19.62 -26.84 9.39
CA PRO A 903 -18.33 -26.39 8.87
C PRO A 903 -17.82 -25.09 9.53
N GLY A 904 -18.71 -24.16 9.91
CA GLY A 904 -18.29 -22.87 10.50
C GLY A 904 -17.20 -22.18 9.67
N PHE A 905 -16.07 -21.85 10.29
CA PHE A 905 -14.90 -21.24 9.63
C PHE A 905 -14.24 -22.11 8.53
N LEU A 906 -14.50 -23.42 8.50
CA LEU A 906 -13.93 -24.35 7.50
C LEU A 906 -14.41 -24.06 6.07
N HIS A 907 -15.52 -23.33 5.90
CA HIS A 907 -15.93 -22.84 4.58
C HIS A 907 -14.85 -22.00 3.88
N LEU A 908 -14.06 -21.25 4.65
CA LEU A 908 -13.04 -20.35 4.12
C LEU A 908 -11.61 -20.86 4.36
N TYR A 909 -11.39 -21.57 5.46
CA TYR A 909 -10.07 -22.01 5.90
C TYR A 909 -10.05 -23.50 6.26
N GLN A 910 -9.96 -24.35 5.23
CA GLN A 910 -10.01 -25.80 5.36
C GLN A 910 -8.68 -26.35 5.90
N VAL A 911 -8.63 -26.59 7.21
CA VAL A 911 -7.48 -27.19 7.91
C VAL A 911 -7.73 -28.62 8.39
N ILE A 912 -8.95 -29.12 8.20
CA ILE A 912 -9.35 -30.46 8.61
C ILE A 912 -9.50 -31.35 7.39
N LYS A 913 -8.96 -32.57 7.48
CA LYS A 913 -9.20 -33.64 6.53
C LYS A 913 -9.98 -34.74 7.23
N THR A 914 -11.17 -35.06 6.72
CA THR A 914 -11.97 -36.19 7.19
C THR A 914 -11.41 -37.49 6.63
N VAL A 915 -11.53 -38.57 7.41
CA VAL A 915 -11.15 -39.93 7.01
C VAL A 915 -12.33 -40.89 7.24
N LYS A 916 -12.34 -42.03 6.56
CA LYS A 916 -13.37 -43.05 6.78
C LYS A 916 -13.31 -43.57 8.24
N ALA A 917 -14.47 -43.72 8.86
CA ALA A 917 -14.60 -44.34 10.18
C ALA A 917 -14.18 -45.80 10.15
N LEU A 918 -13.59 -46.29 11.25
CA LEU A 918 -13.28 -47.71 11.44
C LEU A 918 -14.50 -48.41 12.05
N GLU A 919 -15.03 -49.44 11.41
CA GLU A 919 -16.16 -50.19 11.99
C GLU A 919 -15.69 -51.04 13.19
N PRO A 920 -16.53 -51.27 14.22
CA PRO A 920 -16.17 -52.17 15.32
C PRO A 920 -16.08 -53.61 14.84
N GLY A 921 -15.12 -54.37 15.36
CA GLY A 921 -14.91 -55.78 15.01
C GLY A 921 -13.52 -56.08 14.48
N VAL A 922 -13.35 -57.27 13.91
CA VAL A 922 -12.07 -57.76 13.41
C VAL A 922 -11.95 -57.47 11.92
N HIS A 923 -10.90 -56.75 11.53
CA HIS A 923 -10.64 -56.31 10.17
C HIS A 923 -9.41 -56.99 9.60
N ARG A 924 -9.55 -57.53 8.39
CA ARG A 924 -8.39 -58.06 7.66
C ARG A 924 -7.59 -56.94 7.01
N VAL A 925 -6.26 -56.98 7.13
CA VAL A 925 -5.36 -56.03 6.48
C VAL A 925 -5.10 -56.45 5.03
N LEU A 926 -5.53 -55.64 4.06
CA LEU A 926 -5.30 -55.88 2.63
C LEU A 926 -3.96 -55.35 2.14
N ASN A 927 -3.54 -54.19 2.66
CA ASN A 927 -2.27 -53.58 2.31
C ASN A 927 -1.54 -53.14 3.57
N LEU A 928 -0.28 -53.55 3.71
CA LEU A 928 0.60 -53.15 4.80
C LEU A 928 1.88 -52.54 4.23
N GLN A 929 2.11 -51.28 4.56
CA GLN A 929 3.38 -50.62 4.28
C GLN A 929 4.03 -50.15 5.58
N ILE A 930 5.11 -50.83 5.99
CA ILE A 930 5.90 -50.42 7.15
C ILE A 930 7.12 -49.64 6.67
N LYS A 931 7.18 -48.36 7.03
CA LYS A 931 8.32 -47.48 6.72
C LYS A 931 9.09 -47.15 7.99
N SER A 932 10.41 -47.23 7.90
CA SER A 932 11.28 -46.60 8.88
C SER A 932 11.35 -45.10 8.55
N MET A 933 10.76 -44.28 9.41
CA MET A 933 10.75 -42.83 9.30
C MET A 933 11.59 -42.21 10.40
N GLN A 934 11.97 -40.94 10.21
CA GLN A 934 12.65 -40.17 11.25
C GLN A 934 11.71 -40.01 12.46
N ALA A 935 12.27 -40.10 13.67
CA ALA A 935 11.50 -39.92 14.90
C ALA A 935 10.82 -38.54 14.93
N VAL A 936 11.57 -37.51 14.54
CA VAL A 936 11.10 -36.13 14.38
C VAL A 936 11.52 -35.57 13.03
N PRO A 937 10.70 -34.72 12.39
CA PRO A 937 11.10 -34.04 11.16
C PRO A 937 12.14 -32.95 11.44
N PHE A 938 13.04 -32.71 10.48
CA PHE A 938 13.90 -31.54 10.50
C PHE A 938 13.08 -30.25 10.56
N PHE A 939 13.65 -29.22 11.18
CA PHE A 939 13.03 -27.91 11.21
C PHE A 939 12.91 -27.30 9.82
N ARG A 940 11.78 -26.64 9.57
CA ARG A 940 11.67 -25.56 8.59
C ARG A 940 11.91 -24.22 9.29
N GLU A 941 12.14 -23.16 8.53
CA GLU A 941 12.27 -21.81 9.08
C GLU A 941 11.06 -21.41 9.94
N GLY A 942 9.86 -21.74 9.47
CA GLY A 942 8.62 -21.53 10.21
C GLY A 942 8.55 -22.23 11.56
N ASP A 943 9.11 -23.44 11.66
CA ASP A 943 9.14 -24.20 12.92
C ASP A 943 10.11 -23.59 13.93
N ILE A 944 11.26 -23.09 13.45
CA ILE A 944 12.25 -22.40 14.28
C ILE A 944 11.65 -21.11 14.85
N ILE A 945 10.94 -20.34 14.02
CA ILE A 945 10.32 -19.09 14.45
C ILE A 945 9.21 -19.33 15.47
N ALA A 946 8.39 -20.37 15.29
CA ALA A 946 7.39 -20.75 16.28
C ALA A 946 8.05 -21.13 17.61
N LEU A 947 9.15 -21.90 17.56
CA LEU A 947 9.91 -22.27 18.76
C LEU A 947 10.58 -21.06 19.44
N MET A 948 11.10 -20.11 18.66
CA MET A 948 11.62 -18.83 19.16
C MET A 948 10.55 -18.10 19.98
N ARG A 949 9.33 -17.98 19.47
CA ARG A 949 8.22 -17.36 20.21
C ARG A 949 7.84 -18.17 21.46
N GLU A 950 7.67 -19.49 21.34
CA GLU A 950 7.31 -20.37 22.46
C GLU A 950 8.31 -20.25 23.62
N ARG A 951 9.60 -20.13 23.30
CA ARG A 951 10.70 -20.05 24.27
C ARG A 951 10.97 -18.61 24.76
N GLY A 952 10.29 -17.60 24.23
CA GLY A 952 10.52 -16.20 24.56
C GLY A 952 11.87 -15.67 24.08
N ILE A 953 12.34 -16.14 22.91
CA ILE A 953 13.64 -15.79 22.33
C ILE A 953 13.45 -14.98 21.05
N GLY A 954 13.89 -13.72 21.08
CA GLY A 954 13.73 -12.79 19.95
C GLY A 954 12.33 -12.17 19.86
N ARG A 955 12.16 -11.27 18.89
CA ARG A 955 10.94 -10.48 18.69
C ARG A 955 10.50 -10.53 17.22
N PRO A 956 9.27 -10.12 16.89
CA PRO A 956 8.80 -9.97 15.51
C PRO A 956 9.78 -9.29 14.56
N SER A 957 10.54 -8.30 15.02
CA SER A 957 11.56 -7.59 14.22
C SER A 957 12.85 -8.39 13.97
N THR A 958 13.16 -9.41 14.79
CA THR A 958 14.45 -10.12 14.74
C THR A 958 14.39 -11.56 14.27
N TYR A 959 13.21 -12.20 14.23
CA TYR A 959 13.08 -13.61 13.82
C TYR A 959 13.77 -13.92 12.46
N ALA A 960 13.41 -13.19 11.41
CA ALA A 960 14.00 -13.40 10.08
C ALA A 960 15.48 -12.97 10.02
N GLN A 961 15.87 -11.93 10.77
CA GLN A 961 17.24 -11.42 10.80
C GLN A 961 18.22 -12.44 11.40
N VAL A 962 17.81 -13.13 12.47
CA VAL A 962 18.61 -14.18 13.13
C VAL A 962 18.88 -15.33 12.17
N LEU A 963 17.85 -15.84 11.49
CA LEU A 963 18.01 -16.92 10.50
C LEU A 963 18.90 -16.49 9.33
N ASN A 964 18.65 -15.30 8.76
CA ASN A 964 19.47 -14.75 7.67
C ASN A 964 20.95 -14.64 8.06
N LEU A 965 21.24 -14.25 9.29
CA LEU A 965 22.62 -14.16 9.76
C LEU A 965 23.27 -15.53 9.89
N LEU A 966 22.57 -16.54 10.42
CA LEU A 966 23.07 -17.92 10.48
C LEU A 966 23.39 -18.49 9.08
N TYR A 967 22.55 -18.19 8.08
CA TYR A 967 22.83 -18.52 6.68
C TYR A 967 24.03 -17.75 6.13
N LYS A 968 24.10 -16.42 6.33
CA LYS A 968 25.19 -15.56 5.85
C LYS A 968 26.55 -16.00 6.42
N ARG A 969 26.57 -16.47 7.66
CA ARG A 969 27.76 -17.02 8.34
C ARG A 969 28.05 -18.48 8.01
N ARG A 970 27.23 -19.13 7.16
CA ARG A 970 27.34 -20.53 6.76
C ARG A 970 27.31 -21.50 7.95
N TYR A 971 26.60 -21.14 9.01
CA TYR A 971 26.37 -22.04 10.16
C TYR A 971 25.24 -23.02 9.88
N ILE A 972 24.30 -22.60 9.04
CA ILE A 972 23.19 -23.42 8.57
C ILE A 972 23.07 -23.31 7.05
N PHE A 973 22.36 -24.27 6.46
CA PHE A 973 21.97 -24.26 5.05
C PHE A 973 20.57 -24.84 4.88
N ASN A 974 19.91 -24.50 3.77
CA ASN A 974 18.57 -24.96 3.45
C ASN A 974 18.67 -26.10 2.42
N ASP A 975 18.11 -27.26 2.75
CA ASP A 975 17.95 -28.41 1.86
C ASP A 975 16.47 -28.69 1.64
N ASN A 976 15.94 -28.26 0.50
CA ASN A 976 14.54 -28.47 0.11
C ASN A 976 13.51 -28.04 1.19
N GLY A 977 13.74 -26.89 1.81
CA GLY A 977 12.89 -26.33 2.88
C GLY A 977 13.25 -26.81 4.29
N ARG A 978 14.25 -27.70 4.43
CA ARG A 978 14.76 -28.19 5.72
C ARG A 978 16.00 -27.40 6.12
N VAL A 979 16.06 -26.94 7.35
CA VAL A 979 17.19 -26.18 7.90
C VAL A 979 18.12 -27.13 8.63
N LEU A 980 19.37 -27.19 8.17
CA LEU A 980 20.40 -28.09 8.70
C LEU A 980 21.65 -27.30 9.11
N ALA A 981 22.31 -27.72 10.19
CA ALA A 981 23.58 -27.16 10.64
C ALA A 981 24.76 -27.71 9.83
N THR A 982 25.70 -26.84 9.48
CA THR A 982 26.96 -27.21 8.82
C THR A 982 27.96 -27.78 9.83
N LYS A 983 29.06 -28.39 9.33
CA LYS A 983 30.18 -28.81 10.18
C LYS A 983 30.76 -27.62 10.95
N LEU A 984 30.91 -26.47 10.28
CA LEU A 984 31.34 -25.22 10.91
C LEU A 984 30.38 -24.82 12.04
N GLY A 985 29.08 -24.76 11.76
CA GLY A 985 28.07 -24.40 12.78
C GLY A 985 28.15 -25.28 14.02
N LYS A 986 28.31 -26.60 13.86
CA LYS A 986 28.48 -27.54 14.98
C LYS A 986 29.74 -27.25 15.81
N THR A 987 30.87 -26.99 15.15
CA THR A 987 32.12 -26.65 15.84
C THR A 987 32.01 -25.33 16.60
N ILE A 988 31.44 -24.29 15.97
CA ILE A 988 31.22 -22.98 16.61
C ILE A 988 30.31 -23.11 17.83
N TYR A 989 29.19 -23.82 17.70
CA TYR A 989 28.27 -24.06 18.81
C TYR A 989 28.94 -24.80 19.98
N GLY A 990 29.68 -25.87 19.70
CA GLY A 990 30.41 -26.63 20.72
C GLY A 990 31.44 -25.78 21.48
N TYR A 991 32.17 -24.92 20.76
CA TYR A 991 33.12 -23.98 21.38
C TYR A 991 32.43 -22.95 22.27
N LEU A 992 31.35 -22.32 21.79
CA LEU A 992 30.61 -21.29 22.53
C LEU A 992 29.97 -21.85 23.79
N VAL A 993 29.32 -23.02 23.72
CA VAL A 993 28.68 -23.64 24.89
C VAL A 993 29.72 -24.05 25.94
N SER A 994 30.85 -24.61 25.51
CA SER A 994 31.88 -25.10 26.44
C SER A 994 32.63 -23.99 27.19
N ASN A 995 32.81 -22.82 26.56
CA ASN A 995 33.62 -21.73 27.11
C ASN A 995 32.78 -20.54 27.61
N PHE A 996 31.59 -20.33 27.05
CA PHE A 996 30.76 -19.15 27.29
C PHE A 996 29.27 -19.50 27.51
N GLY A 997 28.95 -20.74 27.90
CA GLY A 997 27.58 -21.26 27.99
C GLY A 997 26.59 -20.38 28.78
N SER A 998 27.02 -19.73 29.87
CA SER A 998 26.19 -18.79 30.62
C SER A 998 25.74 -17.59 29.78
N PHE A 999 26.60 -17.08 28.90
CA PHE A 999 26.39 -15.90 28.05
C PHE A 999 25.62 -16.19 26.76
N VAL A 1000 25.43 -17.47 26.42
CA VAL A 1000 24.71 -17.91 25.21
C VAL A 1000 23.52 -18.81 25.53
N SER A 1001 23.01 -18.74 26.76
CA SER A 1001 21.90 -19.55 27.25
C SER A 1001 20.53 -18.96 26.89
N GLU A 1002 19.53 -19.84 26.77
CA GLU A 1002 18.13 -19.43 26.62
C GLU A 1002 17.65 -18.58 27.80
N ALA A 1003 18.05 -18.97 29.02
CA ALA A 1003 17.63 -18.31 30.25
C ALA A 1003 18.11 -16.85 30.35
N LEU A 1004 19.38 -16.59 30.01
CA LEU A 1004 19.91 -15.23 29.96
C LEU A 1004 19.20 -14.42 28.87
N THR A 1005 19.02 -15.01 27.69
CA THR A 1005 18.38 -14.36 26.55
C THR A 1005 16.98 -13.89 26.90
N ARG A 1006 16.19 -14.72 27.59
CA ARG A 1006 14.85 -14.38 28.06
C ARG A 1006 14.87 -13.32 29.16
N ARG A 1007 15.75 -13.45 30.17
CA ARG A 1007 15.90 -12.46 31.25
C ARG A 1007 16.15 -11.05 30.69
N LEU A 1008 17.01 -10.94 29.68
CA LEU A 1008 17.32 -9.65 29.06
C LEU A 1008 16.13 -9.08 28.28
N GLU A 1009 15.34 -9.91 27.60
CA GLU A 1009 14.10 -9.44 26.94
C GLU A 1009 13.06 -8.95 27.97
N GLU A 1010 12.92 -9.62 29.11
CA GLU A 1010 12.05 -9.20 30.22
C GLU A 1010 12.52 -7.87 30.84
N LEU A 1011 13.84 -7.67 30.94
CA LEU A 1011 14.42 -6.40 31.38
C LEU A 1011 14.14 -5.27 30.38
N MET A 1012 14.22 -5.54 29.08
CA MET A 1012 13.87 -4.55 28.04
C MET A 1012 12.40 -4.15 28.14
N GLU A 1013 11.47 -5.10 28.33
CA GLU A 1013 10.04 -4.80 28.56
C GLU A 1013 9.79 -4.00 29.85
N SER A 1014 10.60 -4.26 30.88
CA SER A 1014 10.56 -3.51 32.13
C SER A 1014 11.04 -2.07 31.94
N ILE A 1015 12.02 -1.83 31.06
CA ILE A 1015 12.44 -0.47 30.65
C ILE A 1015 11.33 0.19 29.81
N GLU A 1016 10.75 -0.50 28.84
CA GLU A 1016 9.66 0.03 28.00
C GLU A 1016 8.47 0.52 28.83
N SER A 1017 8.16 -0.18 29.93
CA SER A 1017 7.10 0.19 30.88
C SER A 1017 7.52 1.20 31.94
N GLY A 1018 8.77 1.69 31.91
CA GLY A 1018 9.31 2.66 32.87
C GLY A 1018 9.52 2.12 34.29
N LYS A 1019 9.53 0.79 34.47
CA LYS A 1019 9.66 0.15 35.79
C LYS A 1019 11.11 0.01 36.26
N VAL A 1020 12.06 -0.03 35.33
CA VAL A 1020 13.49 -0.26 35.59
C VAL A 1020 14.32 0.81 34.88
N SER A 1021 15.38 1.29 35.55
CA SER A 1021 16.31 2.26 34.97
C SER A 1021 17.22 1.61 33.93
N TYR A 1022 17.28 2.18 32.73
CA TYR A 1022 18.14 1.68 31.66
C TYR A 1022 19.65 1.75 32.03
N GLN A 1023 20.06 2.75 32.82
CA GLN A 1023 21.45 2.90 33.27
C GLN A 1023 21.88 1.76 34.21
N GLU A 1024 20.98 1.29 35.07
CA GLU A 1024 21.27 0.16 35.97
C GLU A 1024 21.44 -1.13 35.18
N VAL A 1025 20.59 -1.35 34.17
CA VAL A 1025 20.70 -2.50 33.27
C VAL A 1025 22.00 -2.44 32.47
N LEU A 1026 22.38 -1.27 31.93
CA LEU A 1026 23.69 -1.11 31.25
C LEU A 1026 24.87 -1.39 32.19
N LYS A 1027 24.78 -0.99 33.45
CA LYS A 1027 25.81 -1.25 34.45
C LYS A 1027 26.00 -2.74 34.73
N GLU A 1028 24.91 -3.48 34.83
CA GLU A 1028 24.94 -4.93 34.96
C GLU A 1028 25.54 -5.58 33.71
N LEU A 1029 25.01 -5.25 32.53
CA LEU A 1029 25.48 -5.76 31.23
C LEU A 1029 26.97 -5.49 30.99
N TYR A 1030 27.46 -4.31 31.39
CA TYR A 1030 28.85 -3.95 31.27
C TYR A 1030 29.74 -4.87 32.13
N ARG A 1031 29.32 -5.15 33.37
CA ARG A 1031 30.05 -6.06 34.27
C ARG A 1031 30.05 -7.49 33.74
N GLU A 1032 28.93 -7.97 33.22
CA GLU A 1032 28.81 -9.30 32.62
C GLU A 1032 29.71 -9.42 31.37
N THR A 1033 29.68 -8.42 30.49
CA THR A 1033 30.50 -8.39 29.26
C THR A 1033 32.00 -8.40 29.56
N LEU A 1034 32.45 -7.68 30.59
CA LEU A 1034 33.85 -7.70 31.04
C LEU A 1034 34.33 -9.07 31.52
N GLN A 1035 33.44 -10.00 31.88
CA GLN A 1035 33.83 -11.36 32.21
C GLN A 1035 34.20 -12.15 30.95
N ILE A 1036 33.54 -11.89 29.82
CA ILE A 1036 33.85 -12.49 28.52
C ILE A 1036 35.28 -12.10 28.09
N SER A 1037 35.64 -10.83 28.24
CA SER A 1037 36.97 -10.32 27.89
C SER A 1037 38.10 -10.81 28.83
N LYS A 1038 37.76 -11.29 30.03
CA LYS A 1038 38.72 -11.85 31.01
C LYS A 1038 38.85 -13.38 30.94
N THR A 1039 37.95 -14.09 30.28
CA THR A 1039 37.99 -15.55 30.17
C THR A 1039 39.18 -15.96 29.27
N PRO A 1040 40.18 -16.73 29.77
CA PRO A 1040 41.34 -17.11 28.99
C PRO A 1040 40.93 -18.02 27.83
N ALA A 1041 41.46 -17.76 26.63
CA ALA A 1041 41.31 -18.66 25.50
C ALA A 1041 42.00 -19.98 25.85
N ARG A 1042 41.22 -21.02 26.20
CA ARG A 1042 41.78 -22.37 26.33
C ARG A 1042 42.27 -22.79 24.94
N ALA A 1043 43.59 -22.99 24.82
CA ALA A 1043 44.19 -23.56 23.61
C ALA A 1043 43.61 -24.95 23.35
N ALA A 1044 43.40 -25.27 22.06
CA ALA A 1044 42.87 -26.54 21.60
C ALA A 1044 43.76 -27.73 21.96
#